data_AF-A0A315Y2N6-F1
#
_entry.id   AF-A0A315Y2N6-F1
#
_cell.length_a   1.000
_cell.length_b   1.000
_cell.length_c   1.000
_cell.angle_alpha   90.00
_cell.angle_beta   90.00
_cell.angle_gamma   90.00
#
_symmetry.space_group_name_H-M   'P 1'
#
loop_
_entity.id
_entity.type
_entity.pdbx_description
1 polymer ?
#
loop_
_entity_poly.entity_id
_entity_poly.type
_entity_poly.pdbx_seq_one_letter_code
_entity_poly.pdbx_strand_id
1 'polypeptide(L)'
;MKHRSTKKLIQKLMAASVAAVSTAAFAPFTANADCLGQNSFDNGIILPWTVFANNPAEQDFEVKDGSFNITIINPGGKKRGGESRWDLGIRHRNLHIEQGHKYKVHWELEASAEGELHTHIAGNDDNGEGVWQNNSSSWNQGWNNVKIEKGENSFDSEFTATKTIEVASWEFHYGGEGSYQAQDCFPEGTVLKFDNLTLECEDCGEEYKNANSTPCLWDPSNEMGIITPRSDVRINQIGYYTLLDKKATYATSKEITEPVSFTVKKNGEPVFTGKGTPIGYDEAAGDYCQILDFSSVTDPGTYTIEVDDKDNVFTNPITGEVYNKYISHEFRIGNDVYKGILTDAMNYYYQSRSDEDITEDKITSFNPKDIKAKLAHAAQHKSYTAYIQSQWIRAYGNEFDGDKRNSIDAAGGWYTGSDNTKNVIVGANSVWLLQNMYEMEKSKGDASEEALREARYELEWMFKMIVDPENDPVWGKDCANFVYHQANDHKRISFEGKTYIYDEDYMPTHIVRPPTYAATFNMIACAAQAARLWEGIDDEFAHECLQHAEDSWKAVMAYKEKWDTDLGQYERDPQFAPESSYVGTGIYEDRSVKDEAYWAACELFATTGAEEYYNELKDYENEHSASGIAKAFEIALPESDELTYSAFNNSDTTTMGTLSLYLSDKTAAKDKETIEKSILQAADSMLEMENSTSNGMGIPYREAKDTDLIGIPGYDYHAGYEPASNACITNNAMIMAYAYDASNCNSKYLNGMTQAMDYIFGRNGLGISYVTGYGSYHSNNPSHRFWIYELDSSFPMAPNGIMVSGPCSGLMDEYVKSMGMKRGKVPAQKCYADSVASWSTNDLAPDWQASFAWNISFVESALNTPGPLPPITTTSTSTNTTTTTTTTSTTSAVPPVTTSTQEIVPTKKGDTNCDDTVELADAILIMQSLANPNKYGVGGSDAHALTEQGRANADVDKSVKGLTSGDALRIQEYLLHLADSLD
;
A
#
# COMPACT_ATOMS: atom_id res chain seq x y z
N MET A 1 -18.27 -3.39 55.12
CA MET A 1 -19.21 -2.31 54.73
C MET A 1 -18.39 -1.08 54.34
N LYS A 2 -17.99 -1.00 53.08
CA LYS A 2 -17.38 0.20 52.48
C LYS A 2 -17.95 0.29 51.07
N HIS A 3 -18.77 1.30 50.80
CA HIS A 3 -18.94 1.85 49.46
C HIS A 3 -19.56 3.24 49.54
N ARG A 4 -19.13 4.08 48.59
CA ARG A 4 -19.50 5.47 48.28
C ARG A 4 -18.68 6.58 48.93
N SER A 5 -17.67 7.04 48.20
CA SER A 5 -17.46 8.42 47.72
C SER A 5 -16.09 8.40 47.00
N THR A 6 -15.84 8.99 45.83
CA THR A 6 -16.14 10.37 45.43
C THR A 6 -15.87 10.52 43.91
N LYS A 7 -16.91 10.66 43.07
CA LYS A 7 -16.81 11.30 41.74
C LYS A 7 -17.04 12.80 41.96
N LYS A 8 -16.01 13.64 41.75
CA LYS A 8 -16.03 15.09 41.42
C LYS A 8 -14.77 15.80 41.94
N LEU A 9 -13.77 16.00 41.08
CA LEU A 9 -13.06 17.27 40.97
C LEU A 9 -12.21 17.29 39.68
N ILE A 10 -12.11 18.49 39.09
CA ILE A 10 -11.24 18.91 37.97
C ILE A 10 -11.90 18.85 36.57
N GLN A 11 -12.95 19.67 36.42
CA GLN A 11 -13.17 20.46 35.20
C GLN A 11 -12.99 21.93 35.58
N LYS A 12 -11.90 22.56 35.11
CA LYS A 12 -11.76 23.99 34.79
C LYS A 12 -10.29 24.31 34.52
N LEU A 13 -9.89 24.19 33.25
CA LEU A 13 -8.92 25.06 32.56
C LEU A 13 -8.96 24.70 31.07
N MET A 14 -9.86 25.38 30.35
CA MET A 14 -9.86 25.46 28.89
C MET A 14 -9.88 26.95 28.57
N ALA A 15 -8.73 27.50 28.19
CA ALA A 15 -8.64 28.73 27.41
C ALA A 15 -7.21 28.85 26.86
N ALA A 16 -7.11 28.70 25.53
CA ALA A 16 -6.00 29.04 24.65
C ALA A 16 -4.70 28.21 24.79
N SER A 17 -4.53 27.22 23.90
CA SER A 17 -3.24 26.85 23.31
C SER A 17 -3.48 26.13 21.98
N VAL A 18 -2.60 26.39 21.03
CA VAL A 18 -2.53 25.96 19.63
C VAL A 18 -2.73 24.45 19.47
N ALA A 19 -3.31 24.05 18.32
CA ALA A 19 -3.43 22.67 17.87
C ALA A 19 -2.09 21.93 17.99
N ALA A 20 -1.96 21.13 19.07
CA ALA A 20 -1.04 20.02 19.09
C ALA A 20 -1.77 18.89 18.37
N VAL A 21 -1.30 18.51 17.18
CA VAL A 21 -1.63 17.21 16.61
C VAL A 21 -1.05 16.20 17.59
N SER A 22 -1.92 15.72 18.47
CA SER A 22 -1.55 14.75 19.48
C SER A 22 -1.23 13.46 18.75
N THR A 23 0.03 13.02 18.80
CA THR A 23 0.31 11.60 19.06
C THR A 23 -0.70 11.18 20.12
N ALA A 24 -1.64 10.28 19.80
CA ALA A 24 -2.62 9.80 20.77
C ALA A 24 -1.85 9.44 22.04
N ALA A 25 -1.97 10.28 23.06
CA ALA A 25 -1.30 10.04 24.32
C ALA A 25 -2.12 8.94 24.98
N PHE A 26 -1.79 7.69 24.64
CA PHE A 26 -2.41 6.52 25.22
C PHE A 26 -2.28 6.65 26.74
N ALA A 27 -3.42 6.69 27.43
CA ALA A 27 -3.41 6.55 28.87
C ALA A 27 -2.72 5.21 29.20
N PRO A 28 -1.85 5.17 30.22
CA PRO A 28 -1.16 3.94 30.58
C PRO A 28 -2.19 2.85 30.89
N PHE A 29 -1.99 1.66 30.32
CA PHE A 29 -2.69 0.45 30.75
C PHE A 29 -2.52 0.35 32.27
N THR A 30 -3.61 0.41 33.03
CA THR A 30 -3.56 -0.09 34.40
C THR A 30 -3.54 -1.61 34.28
N ALA A 31 -2.35 -2.17 34.08
CA ALA A 31 -2.09 -3.60 34.13
C ALA A 31 -2.39 -4.11 35.55
N ASN A 32 -3.65 -4.45 35.79
CA ASN A 32 -3.96 -5.58 36.66
C ASN A 32 -3.93 -6.79 35.72
N ALA A 33 -3.13 -7.82 35.99
CA ALA A 33 -2.99 -8.94 35.05
C ALA A 33 -4.29 -9.76 34.97
N ASP A 34 -5.13 -9.32 34.06
CA ASP A 34 -6.34 -9.93 33.57
C ASP A 34 -6.00 -10.75 32.32
N CYS A 35 -6.79 -11.78 32.00
CA CYS A 35 -6.54 -12.61 30.82
C CYS A 35 -6.81 -11.84 29.51
N LEU A 36 -7.48 -10.68 29.57
CA LEU A 36 -8.01 -9.96 28.41
C LEU A 36 -7.09 -8.86 27.84
N GLY A 37 -6.18 -8.31 28.64
CA GLY A 37 -5.38 -7.13 28.27
C GLY A 37 -6.14 -5.79 28.29
N GLN A 38 -7.37 -5.73 27.75
CA GLN A 38 -8.26 -4.56 27.77
C GLN A 38 -9.59 -4.90 28.46
N ASN A 39 -10.00 -4.07 29.42
CA ASN A 39 -11.19 -4.30 30.25
C ASN A 39 -12.15 -3.10 30.40
N SER A 40 -11.72 -1.86 30.14
CA SER A 40 -12.54 -0.65 30.38
C SER A 40 -12.73 0.30 29.18
N PHE A 41 -12.04 0.09 28.05
CA PHE A 41 -12.15 0.91 26.84
C PHE A 41 -11.87 2.43 27.01
N ASP A 42 -11.37 2.87 28.18
CA ASP A 42 -11.14 4.28 28.53
C ASP A 42 -10.11 4.98 27.62
N ASN A 43 -9.22 4.21 27.00
CA ASN A 43 -8.19 4.69 26.07
C ASN A 43 -8.70 4.87 24.63
N GLY A 44 -9.97 4.57 24.35
CA GLY A 44 -10.54 4.68 23.01
C GLY A 44 -10.25 3.48 22.09
N ILE A 45 -9.59 2.44 22.60
CA ILE A 45 -9.24 1.22 21.85
C ILE A 45 -10.16 0.07 22.30
N ILE A 46 -10.73 -0.63 21.34
CA ILE A 46 -11.60 -1.80 21.52
C ILE A 46 -10.78 -3.09 21.60
N LEU A 47 -9.70 -3.17 20.81
CA LEU A 47 -8.84 -4.35 20.77
C LEU A 47 -8.39 -4.80 22.17
N PRO A 48 -8.35 -6.12 22.45
CA PRO A 48 -8.49 -7.23 21.49
C PRO A 48 -9.93 -7.64 21.19
N TRP A 49 -10.93 -6.93 21.71
CA TRP A 49 -12.32 -7.15 21.35
C TRP A 49 -12.56 -6.71 19.90
N THR A 50 -13.32 -7.50 19.16
CA THR A 50 -13.73 -7.25 17.77
C THR A 50 -15.21 -7.54 17.60
N VAL A 51 -15.85 -6.90 16.63
CA VAL A 51 -17.20 -7.25 16.20
C VAL A 51 -17.16 -8.35 15.14
N PHE A 52 -18.29 -9.03 14.90
CA PHE A 52 -18.48 -9.87 13.72
C PHE A 52 -19.96 -9.89 13.30
N ALA A 53 -20.21 -10.01 11.99
CA ALA A 53 -21.55 -10.09 11.43
C ALA A 53 -21.61 -11.12 10.27
N ASN A 54 -22.56 -12.05 10.34
CA ASN A 54 -22.84 -12.98 9.26
C ASN A 54 -23.96 -12.43 8.38
N ASN A 55 -23.74 -12.43 7.07
CA ASN A 55 -24.71 -11.86 6.14
C ASN A 55 -26.06 -12.56 6.23
N PRO A 56 -27.16 -11.81 6.16
CA PRO A 56 -27.26 -10.37 5.88
C PRO A 56 -27.38 -9.50 7.14
N ALA A 57 -26.95 -9.97 8.31
CA ALA A 57 -26.96 -9.18 9.52
C ALA A 57 -25.96 -8.01 9.45
N GLU A 58 -26.26 -6.93 10.16
CA GLU A 58 -25.52 -5.68 10.12
C GLU A 58 -25.52 -5.02 11.51
N GLN A 59 -24.37 -4.51 11.93
CA GLN A 59 -24.20 -3.72 13.14
C GLN A 59 -23.17 -2.62 12.91
N ASP A 60 -23.26 -1.54 13.69
CA ASP A 60 -22.27 -0.47 13.74
C ASP A 60 -21.72 -0.36 15.16
N PHE A 61 -20.52 0.23 15.31
CA PHE A 61 -19.86 0.34 16.61
C PHE A 61 -19.01 1.59 16.80
N GLU A 62 -18.91 2.05 18.04
CA GLU A 62 -18.02 3.15 18.44
C GLU A 62 -17.50 2.96 19.87
N VAL A 63 -16.34 3.53 20.19
CA VAL A 63 -15.95 3.79 21.59
C VAL A 63 -16.36 5.20 21.97
N LYS A 64 -17.19 5.30 23.00
CA LYS A 64 -17.69 6.59 23.48
C LYS A 64 -17.96 6.54 24.97
N ASP A 65 -17.55 7.63 25.64
CA ASP A 65 -17.73 7.82 27.08
C ASP A 65 -17.13 6.67 27.93
N GLY A 66 -16.05 6.03 27.45
CA GLY A 66 -15.39 4.91 28.13
C GLY A 66 -16.13 3.57 27.98
N SER A 67 -16.96 3.41 26.95
CA SER A 67 -17.71 2.17 26.72
C SER A 67 -17.68 1.77 25.24
N PHE A 68 -17.74 0.46 24.99
CA PHE A 68 -17.83 -0.13 23.66
C PHE A 68 -19.30 -0.26 23.26
N ASN A 69 -19.74 0.63 22.37
CA ASN A 69 -21.13 0.77 21.99
C ASN A 69 -21.39 0.09 20.65
N ILE A 70 -22.35 -0.84 20.64
CA ILE A 70 -22.85 -1.53 19.46
C ILE A 70 -24.26 -1.03 19.13
N THR A 71 -24.53 -0.72 17.88
CA THR A 71 -25.87 -0.45 17.36
C THR A 71 -26.29 -1.58 16.42
N ILE A 72 -27.39 -2.26 16.74
CA ILE A 72 -27.94 -3.34 15.90
C ILE A 72 -28.72 -2.72 14.74
N ILE A 73 -28.19 -2.81 13.51
CA ILE A 73 -28.82 -2.28 12.30
C ILE A 73 -29.76 -3.31 11.68
N ASN A 74 -29.30 -4.56 11.54
CA ASN A 74 -30.10 -5.69 11.11
C ASN A 74 -29.70 -6.91 11.94
N PRO A 75 -30.58 -7.44 12.81
CA PRO A 75 -30.21 -8.60 13.63
C PRO A 75 -29.98 -9.89 12.82
N GLY A 76 -30.38 -9.94 11.54
CA GLY A 76 -30.31 -11.15 10.73
C GLY A 76 -31.40 -12.16 11.09
N GLY A 77 -31.04 -13.42 11.22
CA GLY A 77 -31.92 -14.54 11.49
C GLY A 77 -32.60 -15.08 10.23
N LYS A 78 -33.18 -16.27 10.36
CA LYS A 78 -33.76 -17.05 9.26
C LYS A 78 -34.77 -16.28 8.41
N LYS A 79 -35.57 -15.42 9.03
CA LYS A 79 -36.55 -14.57 8.31
C LYS A 79 -35.93 -13.59 7.33
N ARG A 80 -34.69 -13.18 7.59
CA ARG A 80 -33.96 -12.20 6.78
C ARG A 80 -32.85 -12.85 5.94
N GLY A 81 -32.72 -14.18 5.97
CA GLY A 81 -31.69 -14.92 5.23
C GLY A 81 -30.43 -15.25 6.04
N GLY A 82 -30.38 -14.86 7.32
CA GLY A 82 -29.34 -15.26 8.26
C GLY A 82 -29.63 -16.62 8.90
N GLU A 83 -28.83 -17.02 9.88
CA GLU A 83 -28.97 -18.31 10.55
C GLU A 83 -29.80 -18.22 11.84
N SER A 84 -29.33 -17.48 12.84
CA SER A 84 -29.92 -17.39 14.18
C SER A 84 -29.19 -16.35 15.06
N ARG A 85 -29.17 -16.55 16.39
CA ARG A 85 -28.46 -15.68 17.35
C ARG A 85 -26.97 -15.46 17.05
N TRP A 86 -26.37 -16.35 16.26
CA TRP A 86 -24.95 -16.32 15.87
C TRP A 86 -24.64 -15.25 14.81
N ASP A 87 -25.66 -14.62 14.23
CA ASP A 87 -25.46 -13.72 13.10
C ASP A 87 -24.79 -12.40 13.48
N LEU A 88 -24.87 -11.98 14.74
CA LEU A 88 -24.18 -10.80 15.27
C LEU A 88 -23.49 -11.12 16.58
N GLY A 89 -22.33 -10.51 16.80
CA GLY A 89 -21.68 -10.55 18.09
C GLY A 89 -20.45 -9.67 18.24
N ILE A 90 -19.88 -9.74 19.45
CA ILE A 90 -18.53 -9.30 19.76
C ILE A 90 -17.72 -10.48 20.29
N ARG A 91 -16.40 -10.42 20.14
CA ARG A 91 -15.51 -11.48 20.62
C ARG A 91 -14.13 -10.97 20.99
N HIS A 92 -13.53 -11.65 21.95
CA HIS A 92 -12.11 -11.60 22.28
C HIS A 92 -11.46 -12.92 21.88
N ARG A 93 -10.26 -12.90 21.30
CA ARG A 93 -9.59 -14.07 20.73
C ARG A 93 -8.19 -14.27 21.28
N ASN A 94 -7.64 -15.45 21.01
CA ASN A 94 -6.29 -15.85 21.40
C ASN A 94 -6.15 -15.90 22.93
N LEU A 95 -7.20 -16.36 23.61
CA LEU A 95 -7.19 -16.62 25.05
C LEU A 95 -6.66 -18.04 25.29
N HIS A 96 -5.69 -18.18 26.17
CA HIS A 96 -5.31 -19.50 26.68
C HIS A 96 -6.14 -19.86 27.91
N ILE A 97 -6.82 -21.00 27.86
CA ILE A 97 -7.52 -21.56 29.02
C ILE A 97 -6.81 -22.85 29.44
N GLU A 98 -6.38 -22.93 30.69
CA GLU A 98 -5.61 -24.08 31.22
C GLU A 98 -6.51 -25.02 32.02
N GLN A 99 -6.43 -26.32 31.74
CA GLN A 99 -7.21 -27.34 32.44
C GLN A 99 -6.99 -27.27 33.96
N GLY A 100 -8.09 -27.30 34.72
CA GLY A 100 -8.06 -27.34 36.17
C GLY A 100 -7.83 -25.98 36.83
N HIS A 101 -7.48 -24.93 36.07
CA HIS A 101 -7.43 -23.57 36.59
C HIS A 101 -8.83 -23.04 36.88
N LYS A 102 -8.94 -22.18 37.89
CA LYS A 102 -10.16 -21.48 38.31
C LYS A 102 -10.17 -20.06 37.77
N TYR A 103 -11.33 -19.67 37.26
CA TYR A 103 -11.55 -18.39 36.60
C TYR A 103 -12.71 -17.64 37.26
N LYS A 104 -12.60 -16.32 37.31
CA LYS A 104 -13.70 -15.39 37.59
C LYS A 104 -14.03 -14.61 36.32
N VAL A 105 -15.31 -14.50 36.02
CA VAL A 105 -15.84 -13.79 34.87
C VAL A 105 -16.73 -12.67 35.37
N HIS A 106 -16.50 -11.45 34.92
CA HIS A 106 -17.41 -10.33 35.17
C HIS A 106 -17.55 -9.48 33.91
N TRP A 107 -18.76 -8.96 33.69
CA TRP A 107 -19.04 -8.02 32.61
C TRP A 107 -20.27 -7.17 32.91
N GLU A 108 -20.26 -5.94 32.41
CA GLU A 108 -21.37 -5.00 32.51
C GLU A 108 -21.91 -4.66 31.11
N LEU A 109 -23.23 -4.44 31.04
CA LEU A 109 -23.92 -4.09 29.81
C LEU A 109 -25.05 -3.08 30.09
N GLU A 110 -24.98 -1.92 29.45
CA GLU A 110 -26.12 -0.99 29.37
C GLU A 110 -26.89 -1.23 28.06
N ALA A 111 -28.18 -1.56 28.14
CA ALA A 111 -29.01 -1.80 26.96
C ALA A 111 -30.12 -0.76 26.79
N SER A 112 -30.33 -0.25 25.57
CA SER A 112 -31.38 0.73 25.28
C SER A 112 -32.80 0.12 25.22
N ALA A 113 -32.89 -1.20 25.07
CA ALA A 113 -34.11 -2.01 25.07
C ALA A 113 -33.89 -3.31 25.86
N GLU A 114 -34.98 -3.93 26.32
CA GLU A 114 -34.92 -5.28 26.89
C GLU A 114 -34.69 -6.33 25.81
N GLY A 115 -34.02 -7.42 26.16
CA GLY A 115 -33.73 -8.52 25.23
C GLY A 115 -33.01 -9.66 25.93
N GLU A 116 -32.26 -10.44 25.16
CA GLU A 116 -31.53 -11.59 25.66
C GLU A 116 -30.28 -11.86 24.82
N LEU A 117 -29.19 -12.33 25.44
CA LEU A 117 -27.94 -12.64 24.75
C LEU A 117 -27.32 -13.96 25.23
N HIS A 118 -26.54 -14.58 24.37
CA HIS A 118 -25.72 -15.73 24.72
C HIS A 118 -24.25 -15.32 24.82
N THR A 119 -23.49 -15.93 25.73
CA THR A 119 -22.04 -15.74 25.81
C THR A 119 -21.35 -17.02 26.27
N HIS A 120 -20.16 -17.29 25.75
CA HIS A 120 -19.38 -18.48 26.07
C HIS A 120 -17.88 -18.28 25.88
N ILE A 121 -17.09 -19.15 26.50
CA ILE A 121 -15.65 -19.30 26.27
C ILE A 121 -15.40 -20.71 25.71
N ALA A 122 -14.98 -20.78 24.45
CA ALA A 122 -14.79 -22.04 23.71
C ALA A 122 -13.60 -21.97 22.76
N GLY A 123 -13.12 -23.12 22.29
CA GLY A 123 -12.16 -23.18 21.19
C GLY A 123 -12.86 -23.08 19.83
N ASN A 124 -12.11 -22.71 18.79
CA ASN A 124 -12.61 -22.52 17.43
C ASN A 124 -13.32 -23.77 16.83
N ASP A 125 -12.94 -24.98 17.26
CA ASP A 125 -13.44 -26.26 16.72
C ASP A 125 -14.52 -26.92 17.61
N ASP A 126 -14.90 -26.30 18.73
CA ASP A 126 -15.65 -26.99 19.77
C ASP A 126 -17.15 -27.15 19.49
N ASN A 127 -17.70 -26.64 18.37
CA ASN A 127 -19.14 -26.62 18.08
C ASN A 127 -19.99 -26.13 19.28
N GLY A 128 -19.40 -25.27 20.11
CA GLY A 128 -20.03 -24.77 21.32
C GLY A 128 -19.77 -25.55 22.63
N GLU A 129 -19.08 -26.70 22.61
CA GLU A 129 -18.67 -27.44 23.83
C GLU A 129 -17.46 -26.78 24.53
N GLY A 130 -17.61 -25.48 24.85
CA GLY A 130 -16.59 -24.68 25.52
C GLY A 130 -16.34 -25.06 26.97
N VAL A 131 -15.42 -24.36 27.62
CA VAL A 131 -15.12 -24.50 29.06
C VAL A 131 -16.12 -23.75 29.94
N TRP A 132 -16.81 -22.75 29.38
CA TRP A 132 -17.76 -21.92 30.08
C TRP A 132 -18.82 -21.36 29.13
N GLN A 133 -20.05 -21.23 29.60
CA GLN A 133 -21.16 -20.61 28.88
C GLN A 133 -22.18 -20.04 29.86
N ASN A 134 -22.95 -19.07 29.39
CA ASN A 134 -23.83 -18.23 30.20
C ASN A 134 -24.83 -18.99 31.09
N ASN A 135 -25.25 -18.29 32.15
CA ASN A 135 -25.80 -18.89 33.37
C ASN A 135 -27.34 -18.88 33.44
N SER A 136 -27.98 -19.74 32.65
CA SER A 136 -29.41 -20.00 32.84
C SER A 136 -29.64 -21.19 33.78
N SER A 137 -29.79 -20.94 35.08
CA SER A 137 -30.28 -21.86 36.14
C SER A 137 -29.41 -23.07 36.59
N SER A 138 -28.43 -23.53 35.82
CA SER A 138 -27.47 -24.57 36.22
C SER A 138 -26.07 -24.08 35.90
N TRP A 139 -25.35 -23.73 36.96
CA TRP A 139 -24.22 -22.79 36.95
C TRP A 139 -22.93 -23.32 36.31
N ASN A 140 -22.96 -24.06 35.19
CA ASN A 140 -21.75 -24.47 34.45
C ASN A 140 -21.98 -25.01 33.02
N GLN A 141 -23.17 -24.88 32.39
CA GLN A 141 -23.44 -25.49 31.05
C GLN A 141 -24.82 -25.09 30.45
N GLY A 142 -25.30 -23.86 30.65
CA GLY A 142 -26.61 -23.42 30.15
C GLY A 142 -26.53 -22.91 28.71
N TRP A 143 -27.34 -23.43 27.79
CA TRP A 143 -27.43 -22.94 26.40
C TRP A 143 -28.47 -21.84 26.20
N ASN A 144 -29.27 -21.52 27.22
CA ASN A 144 -30.28 -20.49 27.10
C ASN A 144 -29.66 -19.11 27.27
N ASN A 145 -30.25 -18.12 26.62
CA ASN A 145 -29.80 -16.73 26.74
C ASN A 145 -29.98 -16.20 28.17
N VAL A 146 -29.11 -15.25 28.54
CA VAL A 146 -29.29 -14.40 29.71
C VAL A 146 -30.29 -13.32 29.34
N LYS A 147 -31.24 -13.03 30.23
CA LYS A 147 -32.16 -11.91 30.07
C LYS A 147 -31.44 -10.60 30.38
N ILE A 148 -31.60 -9.62 29.50
CA ILE A 148 -31.03 -8.29 29.63
C ILE A 148 -32.18 -7.31 29.85
N GLU A 149 -32.17 -6.63 31.00
CA GLU A 149 -33.11 -5.55 31.29
C GLU A 149 -32.69 -4.28 30.56
N LYS A 150 -33.66 -3.42 30.22
CA LYS A 150 -33.34 -2.08 29.73
C LYS A 150 -32.62 -1.28 30.83
N GLY A 151 -31.48 -0.68 30.50
CA GLY A 151 -30.62 0.04 31.43
C GLY A 151 -29.37 -0.78 31.80
N GLU A 152 -28.81 -0.52 32.98
CA GLU A 152 -27.58 -1.16 33.47
C GLU A 152 -27.82 -2.61 33.90
N ASN A 153 -26.96 -3.52 33.44
CA ASN A 153 -26.92 -4.93 33.83
C ASN A 153 -25.49 -5.29 34.24
N SER A 154 -25.34 -6.21 35.20
CA SER A 154 -24.05 -6.66 35.71
C SER A 154 -24.11 -8.16 36.03
N PHE A 155 -23.09 -8.90 35.64
CA PHE A 155 -23.07 -10.36 35.73
C PHE A 155 -21.73 -10.86 36.26
N ASP A 156 -21.80 -11.78 37.23
CA ASP A 156 -20.64 -12.44 37.82
C ASP A 156 -20.75 -13.96 37.64
N SER A 157 -19.64 -14.60 37.27
CA SER A 157 -19.52 -16.05 37.21
C SER A 157 -18.14 -16.54 37.65
N GLU A 158 -18.02 -17.83 37.97
CA GLU A 158 -16.78 -18.53 38.26
C GLU A 158 -16.84 -19.91 37.60
N PHE A 159 -15.71 -20.41 37.10
CA PHE A 159 -15.66 -21.80 36.63
C PHE A 159 -14.28 -22.39 36.83
N THR A 160 -14.21 -23.71 36.76
CA THR A 160 -12.94 -24.44 36.67
C THR A 160 -12.89 -25.08 35.30
N ALA A 161 -11.87 -24.75 34.52
CA ALA A 161 -11.73 -25.25 33.15
C ALA A 161 -11.62 -26.77 33.15
N THR A 162 -12.44 -27.43 32.34
CA THR A 162 -12.51 -28.90 32.26
C THR A 162 -11.47 -29.48 31.31
N LYS A 163 -10.96 -28.68 30.39
CA LYS A 163 -9.94 -28.99 29.38
C LYS A 163 -9.05 -27.76 29.13
N THR A 164 -7.85 -27.98 28.62
CA THR A 164 -6.99 -26.91 28.10
C THR A 164 -7.47 -26.53 26.70
N ILE A 165 -7.54 -25.24 26.41
CA ILE A 165 -7.82 -24.68 25.09
C ILE A 165 -6.71 -23.67 24.80
N GLU A 166 -5.85 -24.00 23.84
CA GLU A 166 -4.70 -23.16 23.46
C GLU A 166 -5.15 -21.84 22.79
N VAL A 167 -6.22 -21.90 21.99
CA VAL A 167 -6.79 -20.76 21.28
C VAL A 167 -8.30 -20.73 21.55
N ALA A 168 -8.68 -20.10 22.66
CA ALA A 168 -10.07 -19.85 23.01
C ALA A 168 -10.52 -18.47 22.54
N SER A 169 -11.83 -18.34 22.33
CA SER A 169 -12.52 -17.07 22.20
C SER A 169 -13.53 -16.88 23.32
N TRP A 170 -13.70 -15.64 23.78
CA TRP A 170 -14.85 -15.24 24.60
C TRP A 170 -15.80 -14.43 23.73
N GLU A 171 -16.99 -14.98 23.46
CA GLU A 171 -17.94 -14.42 22.50
C GLU A 171 -19.26 -14.03 23.16
N PHE A 172 -19.90 -12.99 22.61
CA PHE A 172 -21.26 -12.56 22.94
C PHE A 172 -22.09 -12.55 21.66
N HIS A 173 -23.21 -13.27 21.65
CA HIS A 173 -24.08 -13.43 20.49
C HIS A 173 -25.47 -12.86 20.75
N TYR A 174 -25.93 -12.04 19.82
CA TYR A 174 -27.17 -11.29 19.94
C TYR A 174 -27.88 -11.04 18.59
N GLY A 175 -27.72 -11.97 17.64
CA GLY A 175 -28.40 -11.98 16.34
C GLY A 175 -29.89 -12.33 16.39
N GLY A 176 -30.45 -12.66 15.22
CA GLY A 176 -31.89 -12.79 15.00
C GLY A 176 -32.49 -14.16 15.32
N GLU A 177 -33.79 -14.29 15.07
CA GLU A 177 -34.49 -15.56 15.22
C GLU A 177 -33.96 -16.67 14.29
N GLY A 178 -33.98 -17.92 14.76
CA GLY A 178 -33.53 -19.09 14.00
C GLY A 178 -33.60 -20.38 14.80
N SER A 179 -32.84 -21.40 14.37
CA SER A 179 -32.86 -22.74 14.97
C SER A 179 -32.50 -22.76 16.46
N TYR A 180 -31.67 -21.81 16.89
CA TYR A 180 -31.22 -21.71 18.28
C TYR A 180 -31.95 -20.62 19.05
N GLN A 181 -32.81 -19.81 18.42
CA GLN A 181 -33.34 -18.59 19.01
C GLN A 181 -34.76 -18.29 18.49
N ALA A 182 -35.79 -18.36 19.36
CA ALA A 182 -37.19 -18.34 18.90
C ALA A 182 -37.69 -16.96 18.41
N GLN A 183 -37.07 -15.88 18.88
CA GLN A 183 -37.33 -14.49 18.49
C GLN A 183 -36.01 -13.72 18.41
N ASP A 184 -35.93 -12.59 17.73
CA ASP A 184 -34.71 -11.77 17.73
C ASP A 184 -34.20 -11.52 19.15
N CYS A 185 -32.89 -11.65 19.38
CA CYS A 185 -32.26 -11.43 20.69
C CYS A 185 -32.56 -10.02 21.24
N PHE A 186 -32.53 -9.02 20.35
CA PHE A 186 -32.95 -7.65 20.62
C PHE A 186 -33.73 -7.08 19.43
N PRO A 187 -34.60 -6.07 19.65
CA PRO A 187 -35.18 -5.29 18.56
C PRO A 187 -34.13 -4.56 17.73
N GLU A 188 -34.41 -4.39 16.43
CA GLU A 188 -33.64 -3.51 15.54
C GLU A 188 -33.50 -2.09 16.12
N GLY A 189 -32.33 -1.47 15.97
CA GLY A 189 -31.99 -0.16 16.53
C GLY A 189 -31.61 -0.17 18.02
N THR A 190 -31.52 -1.34 18.65
CA THR A 190 -31.01 -1.45 20.03
C THR A 190 -29.53 -1.06 20.09
N VAL A 191 -29.16 -0.37 21.17
CA VAL A 191 -27.78 0.00 21.48
C VAL A 191 -27.35 -0.78 22.71
N LEU A 192 -26.24 -1.50 22.60
CA LEU A 192 -25.60 -2.30 23.65
C LEU A 192 -24.27 -1.65 24.01
N LYS A 193 -24.07 -1.25 25.26
CA LYS A 193 -22.82 -0.64 25.73
C LYS A 193 -22.11 -1.58 26.69
N PHE A 194 -21.02 -2.17 26.22
CA PHE A 194 -20.17 -3.05 27.00
C PHE A 194 -19.12 -2.24 27.75
N ASP A 195 -18.91 -2.58 29.02
CA ASP A 195 -17.87 -2.01 29.89
C ASP A 195 -17.49 -3.02 30.99
N ASN A 196 -16.33 -2.81 31.63
CA ASN A 196 -15.82 -3.57 32.76
C ASN A 196 -15.83 -5.09 32.53
N LEU A 197 -15.32 -5.55 31.38
CA LEU A 197 -15.19 -6.97 31.05
C LEU A 197 -13.92 -7.52 31.68
N THR A 198 -14.01 -8.61 32.44
CA THR A 198 -12.85 -9.22 33.10
C THR A 198 -12.91 -10.73 33.07
N LEU A 199 -11.74 -11.36 32.92
CA LEU A 199 -11.52 -12.80 33.01
C LEU A 199 -10.28 -13.05 33.85
N GLU A 200 -10.44 -13.26 35.15
CA GLU A 200 -9.30 -13.43 36.06
C GLU A 200 -8.98 -14.92 36.23
N CYS A 201 -7.72 -15.33 36.01
CA CYS A 201 -7.23 -16.67 36.34
C CYS A 201 -6.62 -16.67 37.75
N GLU A 202 -7.33 -17.26 38.72
CA GLU A 202 -6.89 -17.25 40.12
C GLU A 202 -5.57 -18.01 40.34
N ASP A 203 -5.28 -19.00 39.50
CA ASP A 203 -4.08 -19.83 39.60
C ASP A 203 -2.83 -19.17 39.00
N CYS A 204 -2.97 -18.31 37.99
CA CYS A 204 -1.84 -17.56 37.42
C CYS A 204 -1.44 -16.35 38.29
N GLY A 205 -2.34 -15.85 39.13
CA GLY A 205 -2.13 -14.67 39.96
C GLY A 205 -2.25 -13.36 39.17
N GLU A 206 -1.70 -12.27 39.72
CA GLU A 206 -1.94 -10.90 39.25
C GLU A 206 -0.80 -10.31 38.38
N GLU A 207 0.20 -11.10 37.99
CA GLU A 207 1.36 -10.61 37.22
C GLU A 207 1.74 -11.60 36.13
N TYR A 208 1.75 -11.15 34.86
CA TYR A 208 2.31 -11.92 33.75
C TYR A 208 3.81 -12.10 33.93
N LYS A 209 4.28 -13.34 33.88
CA LYS A 209 5.71 -13.69 34.00
C LYS A 209 6.29 -14.21 32.70
N ASN A 210 5.57 -15.10 32.05
CA ASN A 210 5.84 -15.66 30.72
C ASN A 210 4.74 -16.67 30.38
N ALA A 211 4.58 -16.95 29.09
CA ALA A 211 3.62 -17.91 28.56
C ALA A 211 3.68 -19.32 29.19
N ASN A 212 4.80 -19.77 29.76
CA ASN A 212 4.87 -21.11 30.38
C ASN A 212 4.39 -21.15 31.83
N SER A 213 4.55 -20.05 32.58
CA SER A 213 4.29 -20.01 34.03
C SER A 213 2.99 -19.32 34.39
N THR A 214 2.53 -18.41 33.52
CA THR A 214 1.26 -17.70 33.64
C THR A 214 0.55 -17.71 32.28
N PRO A 215 0.26 -18.91 31.72
CA PRO A 215 -0.18 -19.06 30.34
C PRO A 215 -1.49 -18.32 30.04
N CYS A 216 -2.37 -18.18 31.04
CA CYS A 216 -3.68 -17.56 30.86
C CYS A 216 -3.64 -16.02 30.83
N LEU A 217 -2.57 -15.40 31.33
CA LEU A 217 -2.51 -13.94 31.47
C LEU A 217 -2.08 -13.30 30.15
N TRP A 218 -2.67 -12.15 29.83
CA TRP A 218 -2.33 -11.38 28.63
C TRP A 218 -0.84 -11.01 28.61
N ASP A 219 -0.19 -11.20 27.46
CA ASP A 219 1.20 -10.79 27.27
C ASP A 219 1.26 -9.27 27.01
N PRO A 220 1.81 -8.46 27.94
CA PRO A 220 1.87 -7.02 27.79
C PRO A 220 2.85 -6.56 26.68
N SER A 221 3.63 -7.46 26.09
CA SER A 221 4.42 -7.14 24.89
C SER A 221 3.60 -7.11 23.59
N ASN A 222 2.36 -7.59 23.61
CA ASN A 222 1.49 -7.56 22.44
C ASN A 222 0.89 -6.16 22.23
N GLU A 223 1.36 -5.47 21.19
CA GLU A 223 0.91 -4.13 20.80
C GLU A 223 -0.37 -4.15 19.94
N MET A 224 -0.96 -5.32 19.65
CA MET A 224 -2.21 -5.48 18.88
C MET A 224 -2.15 -4.84 17.48
N GLY A 225 -1.02 -5.01 16.80
CA GLY A 225 -0.77 -4.42 15.48
C GLY A 225 -0.61 -2.89 15.47
N ILE A 226 -0.66 -2.21 16.62
CA ILE A 226 -0.42 -0.76 16.73
C ILE A 226 1.05 -0.48 16.43
N ILE A 227 1.29 0.35 15.41
CA ILE A 227 2.63 0.74 15.03
C ILE A 227 3.03 2.03 15.74
N THR A 228 3.96 1.89 16.68
CA THR A 228 4.61 3.02 17.34
C THR A 228 6.01 3.21 16.76
N PRO A 229 6.33 4.37 16.15
CA PRO A 229 7.67 4.57 15.60
C PRO A 229 8.74 4.35 16.68
N ARG A 230 9.74 3.52 16.41
CA ARG A 230 10.84 3.24 17.35
C ARG A 230 12.00 4.24 17.23
N SER A 231 12.02 5.01 16.16
CA SER A 231 12.96 6.11 15.92
C SER A 231 12.23 7.28 15.29
N ASP A 232 12.68 8.51 15.56
CA ASP A 232 12.28 9.71 14.82
C ASP A 232 13.27 10.00 13.67
N VAL A 233 14.40 9.29 13.59
CA VAL A 233 15.30 9.30 12.43
C VAL A 233 14.90 8.19 11.45
N ARG A 234 14.01 8.54 10.53
CA ARG A 234 13.41 7.64 9.52
C ARG A 234 14.39 7.40 8.37
N ILE A 235 14.59 6.13 8.04
CA ILE A 235 15.59 5.66 7.07
C ILE A 235 15.04 4.47 6.29
N ASN A 236 15.70 4.15 5.18
CA ASN A 236 15.67 2.81 4.64
C ASN A 236 16.36 1.85 5.62
N GLN A 237 15.59 0.97 6.26
CA GLN A 237 16.12 0.06 7.28
C GLN A 237 16.96 -1.08 6.71
N ILE A 238 16.96 -1.28 5.39
CA ILE A 238 17.83 -2.26 4.74
C ILE A 238 19.19 -1.61 4.46
N GLY A 239 19.15 -0.49 3.74
CA GLY A 239 20.35 0.25 3.42
C GLY A 239 20.26 1.09 2.17
N TYR A 240 21.42 1.65 1.81
CA TYR A 240 21.58 2.57 0.70
C TYR A 240 22.72 2.12 -0.22
N TYR A 241 22.57 2.38 -1.52
CA TYR A 241 23.62 2.11 -2.50
C TYR A 241 24.78 3.11 -2.39
N THR A 242 26.00 2.63 -2.63
CA THR A 242 27.22 3.43 -2.37
C THR A 242 27.26 4.76 -3.12
N LEU A 243 26.77 4.80 -4.36
CA LEU A 243 26.89 5.94 -5.27
C LEU A 243 25.56 6.67 -5.55
N LEU A 244 24.47 6.23 -4.93
CA LEU A 244 23.19 6.93 -4.99
C LEU A 244 23.01 7.87 -3.80
N ASP A 245 22.02 8.75 -3.92
CA ASP A 245 21.65 9.69 -2.85
C ASP A 245 21.20 8.92 -1.60
N LYS A 246 21.47 9.50 -0.43
CA LYS A 246 21.17 8.90 0.88
C LYS A 246 20.57 9.96 1.77
N LYS A 247 19.27 9.88 1.97
CA LYS A 247 18.50 10.83 2.75
C LYS A 247 17.77 10.09 3.87
N ALA A 248 17.89 10.61 5.08
CA ALA A 248 17.04 10.26 6.21
C ALA A 248 16.09 11.43 6.51
N THR A 249 15.01 11.17 7.22
CA THR A 249 14.10 12.21 7.71
C THR A 249 14.09 12.20 9.23
N TYR A 250 14.41 13.34 9.86
CA TYR A 250 14.13 13.54 11.28
C TYR A 250 12.70 14.05 11.42
N ALA A 251 11.81 13.20 11.92
CA ALA A 251 10.36 13.41 11.98
C ALA A 251 9.87 13.50 13.43
N THR A 252 9.49 14.70 13.86
CA THR A 252 9.12 14.99 15.24
C THR A 252 7.70 15.55 15.35
N SER A 253 7.01 15.24 16.45
CA SER A 253 5.67 15.78 16.73
C SER A 253 5.65 17.28 17.05
N LYS A 254 6.81 17.86 17.35
CA LYS A 254 6.99 19.29 17.63
C LYS A 254 7.91 19.89 16.59
N GLU A 255 7.60 21.12 16.19
CA GLU A 255 8.43 21.87 15.26
C GLU A 255 9.80 22.18 15.85
N ILE A 256 10.84 21.89 15.07
CA ILE A 256 12.20 22.36 15.30
C ILE A 256 12.60 23.15 14.06
N THR A 257 12.58 24.47 14.16
CA THR A 257 12.84 25.37 13.02
C THR A 257 14.33 25.48 12.68
N GLU A 258 15.20 25.29 13.68
CA GLU A 258 16.65 25.37 13.49
C GLU A 258 17.21 24.05 12.94
N PRO A 259 18.17 24.08 11.98
CA PRO A 259 18.88 22.90 11.51
C PRO A 259 19.49 22.04 12.63
N VAL A 260 18.98 20.82 12.81
CA VAL A 260 19.52 19.88 13.80
C VAL A 260 20.92 19.41 13.39
N SER A 261 21.81 19.21 14.37
CA SER A 261 23.09 18.52 14.10
C SER A 261 22.84 17.02 14.06
N PHE A 262 23.50 16.31 13.15
CA PHE A 262 23.48 14.84 13.15
C PHE A 262 24.86 14.26 12.87
N THR A 263 25.08 13.03 13.32
CA THR A 263 26.30 12.25 13.15
C THR A 263 25.97 10.89 12.55
N VAL A 264 26.59 10.54 11.43
CA VAL A 264 26.55 9.18 10.88
C VAL A 264 27.71 8.41 11.48
N LYS A 265 27.42 7.22 12.02
CA LYS A 265 28.39 6.36 12.69
C LYS A 265 28.49 5.03 11.98
N LYS A 266 29.71 4.57 11.72
CA LYS A 266 30.02 3.24 11.20
C LYS A 266 30.47 2.34 12.34
N ASN A 267 29.73 1.27 12.63
CA ASN A 267 30.03 0.37 13.76
C ASN A 267 30.25 1.14 15.09
N GLY A 268 29.47 2.20 15.34
CA GLY A 268 29.57 3.06 16.52
C GLY A 268 30.58 4.21 16.44
N GLU A 269 31.47 4.24 15.44
CA GLU A 269 32.47 5.30 15.27
C GLU A 269 31.97 6.40 14.33
N PRO A 270 32.05 7.69 14.70
CA PRO A 270 31.65 8.80 13.82
C PRO A 270 32.46 8.83 12.51
N VAL A 271 31.77 8.90 11.38
CA VAL A 271 32.41 9.04 10.05
C VAL A 271 31.98 10.29 9.30
N PHE A 272 30.81 10.85 9.64
CA PHE A 272 30.29 12.06 9.04
C PHE A 272 29.45 12.84 10.03
N THR A 273 29.45 14.16 9.91
CA THR A 273 28.58 15.06 10.67
C THR A 273 27.94 16.04 9.70
N GLY A 274 26.64 16.29 9.87
CA GLY A 274 25.88 17.18 9.00
C GLY A 274 24.89 18.04 9.77
N LYS A 275 24.15 18.85 9.01
CA LYS A 275 23.04 19.67 9.48
C LYS A 275 21.78 19.28 8.73
N GLY A 276 20.67 19.12 9.44
CA GLY A 276 19.37 18.86 8.83
C GLY A 276 18.89 20.05 8.01
N THR A 277 18.07 19.79 7.00
CA THR A 277 17.38 20.82 6.22
C THR A 277 15.92 20.85 6.65
N PRO A 278 15.46 21.89 7.37
CA PRO A 278 14.06 22.01 7.75
C PRO A 278 13.17 22.17 6.51
N ILE A 279 12.10 21.39 6.44
CA ILE A 279 11.09 21.49 5.38
C ILE A 279 9.70 21.82 5.93
N GLY A 280 9.47 21.60 7.23
CA GLY A 280 8.22 21.98 7.90
C GLY A 280 7.33 20.77 8.17
N TYR A 281 6.02 21.00 8.26
CA TYR A 281 5.05 19.95 8.55
C TYR A 281 4.66 19.19 7.28
N ASP A 282 4.83 17.87 7.31
CA ASP A 282 4.30 16.96 6.30
C ASP A 282 2.92 16.48 6.79
N GLU A 283 1.86 16.88 6.09
CA GLU A 283 0.47 16.57 6.48
C GLU A 283 0.18 15.07 6.43
N ALA A 284 0.69 14.36 5.41
CA ALA A 284 0.43 12.93 5.23
C ALA A 284 1.18 12.09 6.27
N ALA A 285 2.41 12.47 6.62
CA ALA A 285 3.15 11.87 7.72
C ALA A 285 2.63 12.30 9.10
N GLY A 286 2.09 13.52 9.18
CA GLY A 286 1.64 14.17 10.41
C GLY A 286 2.79 14.50 11.37
N ASP A 287 3.96 14.86 10.84
CA ASP A 287 5.18 15.16 11.60
C ASP A 287 5.91 16.37 11.01
N TYR A 288 6.64 17.11 11.85
CA TYR A 288 7.59 18.13 11.40
C TYR A 288 8.89 17.45 10.99
N CYS A 289 9.36 17.77 9.78
CA CYS A 289 10.43 17.04 9.14
C CYS A 289 11.66 17.93 8.89
N GLN A 290 12.84 17.33 9.10
CA GLN A 290 14.10 17.81 8.54
C GLN A 290 14.79 16.70 7.75
N ILE A 291 15.31 17.03 6.56
CA ILE A 291 16.07 16.08 5.73
C ILE A 291 17.52 16.03 6.20
N LEU A 292 18.01 14.82 6.48
CA LEU A 292 19.41 14.56 6.82
C LEU A 292 20.09 13.92 5.61
N ASP A 293 20.84 14.71 4.86
CA ASP A 293 21.57 14.23 3.67
C ASP A 293 22.99 13.77 4.06
N PHE A 294 23.26 12.49 3.81
CA PHE A 294 24.57 11.86 4.04
C PHE A 294 25.07 11.15 2.78
N SER A 295 24.65 11.61 1.60
CA SER A 295 24.99 11.01 0.31
C SER A 295 26.50 10.87 0.09
N SER A 296 27.30 11.77 0.68
CA SER A 296 28.77 11.74 0.64
C SER A 296 29.42 10.55 1.38
N VAL A 297 28.68 9.82 2.22
CA VAL A 297 29.17 8.61 2.89
C VAL A 297 29.01 7.43 1.93
N THR A 298 30.12 6.96 1.38
CA THR A 298 30.11 5.92 0.32
C THR A 298 30.78 4.61 0.74
N ASP A 299 31.55 4.61 1.83
CA ASP A 299 32.25 3.42 2.31
C ASP A 299 31.23 2.31 2.67
N PRO A 300 31.38 1.09 2.14
CA PRO A 300 30.48 0.00 2.52
C PRO A 300 30.58 -0.37 4.01
N GLY A 301 29.46 -0.73 4.63
CA GLY A 301 29.42 -1.18 6.03
C GLY A 301 28.05 -0.99 6.68
N THR A 302 28.04 -1.08 8.01
CA THR A 302 26.85 -0.96 8.85
C THR A 302 26.87 0.34 9.64
N TYR A 303 25.73 1.02 9.66
CA TYR A 303 25.61 2.41 10.08
C TYR A 303 24.41 2.67 10.99
N THR A 304 24.53 3.75 11.78
CA THR A 304 23.43 4.43 12.46
C THR A 304 23.59 5.95 12.30
N ILE A 305 22.50 6.70 12.48
CA ILE A 305 22.48 8.15 12.54
C ILE A 305 22.04 8.58 13.94
N GLU A 306 22.77 9.49 14.57
CA GLU A 306 22.41 10.11 15.84
C GLU A 306 22.19 11.61 15.63
N VAL A 307 21.00 12.11 16.00
CA VAL A 307 20.65 13.54 16.02
C VAL A 307 20.96 14.11 17.41
N ASP A 308 21.41 15.36 17.45
CA ASP A 308 21.67 16.10 18.69
C ASP A 308 20.38 16.56 19.39
N ASP A 309 19.60 15.57 19.84
CA ASP A 309 18.33 15.73 20.56
C ASP A 309 18.16 14.60 21.59
N LYS A 310 19.13 14.49 22.51
CA LYS A 310 19.27 13.33 23.41
C LYS A 310 18.13 13.16 24.42
N ASP A 311 17.33 14.21 24.59
CA ASP A 311 16.14 14.18 25.45
C ASP A 311 14.91 13.60 24.73
N ASN A 312 14.98 13.39 23.41
CA ASN A 312 13.94 12.73 22.62
C ASN A 312 13.94 11.21 22.87
N VAL A 313 13.37 10.82 24.01
CA VAL A 313 13.22 9.45 24.48
C VAL A 313 11.75 9.16 24.70
N PHE A 314 11.27 8.02 24.21
CA PHE A 314 9.91 7.54 24.39
C PHE A 314 9.91 6.26 25.21
N THR A 315 8.99 6.14 26.17
CA THR A 315 8.73 4.87 26.86
C THR A 315 7.38 4.37 26.42
N ASN A 316 7.36 3.18 25.83
CA ASN A 316 6.13 2.52 25.44
C ASN A 316 5.29 2.23 26.69
N PRO A 317 4.08 2.81 26.82
CA PRO A 317 3.26 2.61 28.01
C PRO A 317 2.68 1.20 28.12
N ILE A 318 2.70 0.41 27.03
CA ILE A 318 2.22 -0.97 26.97
C ILE A 318 3.35 -1.92 27.36
N THR A 319 4.46 -1.88 26.63
CA THR A 319 5.56 -2.86 26.78
C THR A 319 6.60 -2.44 27.82
N GLY A 320 6.64 -1.16 28.20
CA GLY A 320 7.69 -0.58 29.05
C GLY A 320 9.02 -0.36 28.33
N GLU A 321 9.12 -0.70 27.04
CA GLU A 321 10.35 -0.51 26.26
C GLU A 321 10.69 0.97 26.09
N VAL A 322 12.00 1.27 26.14
CA VAL A 322 12.52 2.63 26.01
C VAL A 322 13.20 2.79 24.66
N TYR A 323 12.72 3.75 23.88
CA TYR A 323 13.23 4.08 22.55
C TYR A 323 13.97 5.42 22.59
N ASN A 324 15.24 5.41 22.20
CA ASN A 324 16.01 6.64 21.96
C ASN A 324 15.66 7.16 20.56
N LYS A 325 14.63 7.99 20.45
CA LYS A 325 14.07 8.41 19.15
C LYS A 325 15.05 9.20 18.29
N TYR A 326 16.03 9.85 18.90
CA TYR A 326 17.10 10.58 18.21
C TYR A 326 18.16 9.67 17.52
N ILE A 327 18.05 8.34 17.63
CA ILE A 327 18.95 7.37 16.99
C ILE A 327 18.17 6.58 15.96
N SER A 328 18.69 6.48 14.73
CA SER A 328 18.09 5.66 13.68
C SER A 328 18.14 4.17 14.00
N HIS A 329 17.35 3.39 13.26
CA HIS A 329 17.60 1.97 13.10
C HIS A 329 19.00 1.73 12.47
N GLU A 330 19.52 0.51 12.63
CA GLU A 330 20.73 0.10 11.93
C GLU A 330 20.42 -0.13 10.44
N PHE A 331 21.35 0.26 9.57
CA PHE A 331 21.23 0.05 8.11
C PHE A 331 22.59 -0.19 7.46
N ARG A 332 22.59 -0.69 6.21
CA ARG A 332 23.81 -0.92 5.44
C ARG A 332 24.07 0.17 4.40
N ILE A 333 25.33 0.39 4.06
CA ILE A 333 25.71 1.02 2.79
C ILE A 333 26.49 -0.04 2.00
N GLY A 334 26.11 -0.28 0.74
CA GLY A 334 26.71 -1.34 -0.07
C GLY A 334 26.04 -1.46 -1.45
N ASN A 335 26.65 -2.24 -2.35
CA ASN A 335 26.06 -2.50 -3.68
C ASN A 335 25.19 -3.76 -3.72
N ASP A 336 25.01 -4.42 -2.58
CA ASP A 336 24.30 -5.67 -2.38
C ASP A 336 23.22 -5.54 -1.30
N VAL A 337 22.70 -4.32 -1.08
CA VAL A 337 21.78 -4.04 0.03
C VAL A 337 20.46 -4.80 -0.09
N TYR A 338 19.95 -5.00 -1.31
CA TYR A 338 18.70 -5.73 -1.57
C TYR A 338 18.88 -7.21 -1.92
N LYS A 339 20.12 -7.71 -1.81
CA LYS A 339 20.45 -9.08 -2.19
C LYS A 339 19.60 -10.09 -1.43
N GLY A 340 18.87 -10.92 -2.18
CA GLY A 340 18.00 -11.97 -1.65
C GLY A 340 16.53 -11.59 -1.55
N ILE A 341 16.20 -10.29 -1.52
CA ILE A 341 14.81 -9.81 -1.46
C ILE A 341 14.01 -10.31 -2.66
N LEU A 342 14.59 -10.24 -3.87
CA LEU A 342 13.93 -10.70 -5.08
C LEU A 342 13.56 -12.18 -5.01
N THR A 343 14.47 -13.03 -4.53
CA THR A 343 14.21 -14.47 -4.37
C THR A 343 13.07 -14.73 -3.39
N ASP A 344 13.04 -13.98 -2.29
CA ASP A 344 11.96 -14.12 -1.30
C ASP A 344 10.62 -13.62 -1.84
N ALA A 345 10.62 -12.47 -2.51
CA ALA A 345 9.45 -11.88 -3.16
C ALA A 345 8.87 -12.79 -4.26
N MET A 346 9.72 -13.42 -5.08
CA MET A 346 9.28 -14.35 -6.12
C MET A 346 8.72 -15.66 -5.55
N ASN A 347 9.15 -16.09 -4.36
CA ASN A 347 8.62 -17.30 -3.74
C ASN A 347 7.16 -17.17 -3.29
N TYR A 348 6.65 -15.93 -3.16
CA TYR A 348 5.24 -15.63 -2.97
C TYR A 348 4.36 -16.37 -3.98
N TYR A 349 4.67 -16.28 -5.29
CA TYR A 349 3.84 -16.86 -6.35
C TYR A 349 3.72 -18.37 -6.22
N TYR A 350 4.82 -19.05 -5.87
CA TYR A 350 4.79 -20.48 -5.60
C TYR A 350 3.87 -20.80 -4.42
N GLN A 351 3.97 -20.06 -3.30
CA GLN A 351 3.16 -20.30 -2.11
C GLN A 351 1.68 -19.90 -2.29
N SER A 352 1.36 -19.10 -3.30
CA SER A 352 -0.02 -18.68 -3.63
C SER A 352 -0.70 -19.54 -4.71
N ARG A 353 -0.07 -20.61 -5.20
CA ARG A 353 -0.65 -21.50 -6.22
C ARG A 353 -1.86 -22.26 -5.69
N SER A 354 -2.97 -22.22 -6.43
CA SER A 354 -4.26 -22.76 -5.97
C SER A 354 -4.39 -24.29 -6.03
N ASP A 355 -3.83 -24.92 -7.07
CA ASP A 355 -4.00 -26.34 -7.43
C ASP A 355 -2.70 -27.15 -7.33
N GLU A 356 -1.66 -26.58 -6.70
CA GLU A 356 -0.39 -27.29 -6.47
C GLU A 356 -0.15 -27.50 -4.97
N ASP A 357 0.33 -28.70 -4.60
CA ASP A 357 0.82 -28.94 -3.24
C ASP A 357 2.04 -28.04 -2.98
N ILE A 358 1.98 -27.30 -1.87
CA ILE A 358 3.10 -26.49 -1.41
C ILE A 358 4.03 -27.40 -0.60
N THR A 359 5.24 -27.60 -1.12
CA THR A 359 6.19 -28.61 -0.65
C THR A 359 7.44 -27.97 -0.07
N GLU A 360 7.92 -28.52 1.05
CA GLU A 360 9.01 -27.93 1.81
C GLU A 360 10.31 -27.75 1.00
N ASP A 361 10.58 -28.61 0.01
CA ASP A 361 11.80 -28.52 -0.83
C ASP A 361 11.78 -27.35 -1.81
N LYS A 362 10.59 -26.87 -2.22
CA LYS A 362 10.42 -25.74 -3.14
C LYS A 362 10.22 -24.38 -2.45
N ILE A 363 9.92 -24.39 -1.15
CA ILE A 363 9.84 -23.15 -0.36
C ILE A 363 11.26 -22.59 -0.20
N THR A 364 11.49 -21.35 -0.63
CA THR A 364 12.79 -20.67 -0.47
C THR A 364 12.72 -19.56 0.58
N SER A 365 11.54 -18.95 0.77
CA SER A 365 11.30 -17.92 1.77
C SER A 365 10.46 -18.43 2.94
N PHE A 366 10.92 -18.16 4.17
CA PHE A 366 10.20 -18.45 5.40
C PHE A 366 10.66 -17.52 6.53
N ASN A 367 9.82 -17.32 7.53
CA ASN A 367 10.21 -16.57 8.72
C ASN A 367 11.16 -17.43 9.59
N PRO A 368 12.38 -16.97 9.90
CA PRO A 368 13.35 -17.75 10.68
C PRO A 368 12.94 -17.95 12.15
N LYS A 369 11.89 -17.27 12.62
CA LYS A 369 11.29 -17.49 13.96
C LYS A 369 10.31 -18.67 13.98
N ASP A 370 9.97 -19.24 12.83
CA ASP A 370 9.10 -20.41 12.69
C ASP A 370 9.83 -21.53 11.94
N ILE A 371 9.19 -22.70 11.83
CA ILE A 371 9.72 -23.83 11.08
C ILE A 371 9.18 -23.84 9.66
N LYS A 372 10.09 -23.99 8.69
CA LYS A 372 9.79 -24.06 7.26
C LYS A 372 8.67 -25.06 6.91
N ALA A 373 8.66 -26.21 7.58
CA ALA A 373 7.68 -27.28 7.35
C ALA A 373 6.22 -26.88 7.61
N LYS A 374 5.94 -25.82 8.40
CA LYS A 374 4.56 -25.35 8.61
C LYS A 374 3.96 -24.62 7.40
N LEU A 375 4.80 -24.08 6.51
CA LEU A 375 4.35 -23.45 5.27
C LEU A 375 3.94 -24.49 4.21
N ALA A 376 4.43 -25.73 4.32
CA ALA A 376 4.04 -26.81 3.43
C ALA A 376 2.62 -27.28 3.74
N HIS A 377 1.77 -27.37 2.72
CA HIS A 377 0.38 -27.77 2.85
C HIS A 377 -0.13 -28.41 1.55
N ALA A 378 -1.16 -29.23 1.66
CA ALA A 378 -1.86 -29.74 0.49
C ALA A 378 -2.59 -28.59 -0.22
N ALA A 379 -2.67 -28.63 -1.55
CA ALA A 379 -3.46 -27.66 -2.30
C ALA A 379 -4.89 -27.62 -1.76
N GLN A 380 -5.38 -26.42 -1.42
CA GLN A 380 -6.74 -26.22 -0.92
C GLN A 380 -7.79 -26.58 -2.00
N HIS A 381 -7.40 -26.57 -3.28
CA HIS A 381 -8.31 -26.73 -4.41
C HIS A 381 -7.74 -27.64 -5.52
N LYS A 382 -7.39 -28.90 -5.18
CA LYS A 382 -6.84 -29.91 -6.12
C LYS A 382 -7.73 -30.26 -7.33
N SER A 383 -9.01 -29.91 -7.25
CA SER A 383 -9.95 -29.93 -8.36
C SER A 383 -10.96 -28.82 -8.13
N TYR A 384 -10.84 -27.73 -8.89
CA TYR A 384 -11.63 -26.52 -8.65
C TYR A 384 -12.71 -26.37 -9.72
N THR A 385 -13.88 -26.96 -9.46
CA THR A 385 -15.06 -26.74 -10.30
C THR A 385 -15.83 -25.52 -9.80
N ALA A 386 -16.04 -24.53 -10.67
CA ALA A 386 -16.74 -23.29 -10.34
C ALA A 386 -18.06 -23.18 -11.14
N TYR A 387 -19.17 -22.90 -10.45
CA TYR A 387 -20.48 -22.79 -11.12
C TYR A 387 -20.63 -21.47 -11.87
N ILE A 388 -21.06 -21.56 -13.13
CA ILE A 388 -21.25 -20.41 -14.02
C ILE A 388 -22.44 -19.58 -13.57
N GLN A 389 -22.21 -18.29 -13.32
CA GLN A 389 -23.27 -17.35 -12.98
C GLN A 389 -23.67 -16.52 -14.22
N SER A 390 -24.98 -16.39 -14.44
CA SER A 390 -25.53 -15.66 -15.60
C SER A 390 -25.72 -14.16 -15.35
N GLN A 391 -25.40 -13.67 -14.15
CA GLN A 391 -25.54 -12.27 -13.77
C GLN A 391 -24.68 -11.97 -12.53
N TRP A 392 -24.44 -10.69 -12.29
CA TRP A 392 -23.79 -10.21 -11.08
C TRP A 392 -24.76 -10.27 -9.89
N ILE A 393 -24.38 -11.01 -8.84
CA ILE A 393 -25.13 -11.13 -7.59
C ILE A 393 -24.24 -10.62 -6.45
N ARG A 394 -24.71 -9.58 -5.76
CA ARG A 394 -23.96 -8.87 -4.69
C ARG A 394 -23.52 -9.80 -3.57
N ALA A 395 -24.43 -10.66 -3.11
CA ALA A 395 -24.20 -11.63 -2.06
C ALA A 395 -25.13 -12.83 -2.25
N TYR A 396 -24.64 -14.02 -1.95
CA TYR A 396 -25.43 -15.25 -1.87
C TYR A 396 -25.77 -15.57 -0.41
N GLY A 397 -26.75 -16.45 -0.20
CA GLY A 397 -27.04 -16.98 1.13
C GLY A 397 -25.89 -17.80 1.73
N ASN A 398 -25.94 -18.07 3.04
CA ASN A 398 -24.98 -18.95 3.73
C ASN A 398 -24.92 -20.37 3.12
N GLU A 399 -26.07 -20.88 2.69
CA GLU A 399 -26.19 -21.97 1.74
C GLU A 399 -26.27 -21.37 0.34
N PHE A 400 -25.43 -21.83 -0.58
CA PHE A 400 -25.40 -21.29 -1.93
C PHE A 400 -26.75 -21.48 -2.65
N ASP A 401 -27.36 -20.35 -3.01
CA ASP A 401 -28.66 -20.21 -3.68
C ASP A 401 -28.55 -19.73 -5.14
N GLY A 402 -27.33 -19.68 -5.69
CA GLY A 402 -27.07 -19.37 -7.10
C GLY A 402 -27.27 -20.53 -8.07
N ASP A 403 -26.91 -20.31 -9.34
CA ASP A 403 -27.06 -21.33 -10.38
C ASP A 403 -26.01 -22.43 -10.21
N LYS A 404 -26.45 -23.70 -10.28
CA LYS A 404 -25.62 -24.91 -10.16
C LYS A 404 -25.68 -25.82 -11.39
N ARG A 405 -26.31 -25.35 -12.48
CA ARG A 405 -26.59 -26.20 -13.65
C ARG A 405 -25.36 -26.47 -14.51
N ASN A 406 -24.44 -25.50 -14.58
CA ASN A 406 -23.25 -25.56 -15.42
C ASN A 406 -22.04 -25.05 -14.64
N SER A 407 -20.86 -25.55 -15.00
CA SER A 407 -19.61 -25.24 -14.32
C SER A 407 -18.43 -25.38 -15.27
N ILE A 408 -17.31 -24.74 -14.92
CA ILE A 408 -16.02 -24.88 -15.60
C ILE A 408 -14.97 -25.50 -14.68
N ASP A 409 -13.90 -26.07 -15.27
CA ASP A 409 -12.65 -26.28 -14.55
C ASP A 409 -11.95 -24.93 -14.41
N ALA A 410 -11.84 -24.44 -13.18
CA ALA A 410 -11.14 -23.22 -12.85
C ALA A 410 -9.92 -23.52 -11.96
N ALA A 411 -9.34 -24.72 -12.01
CA ALA A 411 -8.12 -25.08 -11.28
C ALA A 411 -6.86 -24.45 -11.89
N GLY A 412 -5.83 -24.21 -11.06
CA GLY A 412 -4.62 -23.44 -11.42
C GLY A 412 -4.68 -21.98 -10.94
N GLY A 413 -3.66 -21.20 -11.30
CA GLY A 413 -3.56 -19.78 -10.97
C GLY A 413 -3.28 -19.47 -9.50
N TRP A 414 -3.20 -18.18 -9.17
CA TRP A 414 -2.85 -17.67 -7.85
C TRP A 414 -4.05 -17.13 -7.08
N TYR A 415 -4.08 -17.41 -5.77
CA TYR A 415 -5.00 -16.70 -4.88
C TYR A 415 -4.64 -15.22 -4.76
N THR A 416 -5.67 -14.37 -4.64
CA THR A 416 -5.53 -12.93 -4.46
C THR A 416 -5.74 -12.57 -2.98
N GLY A 417 -4.64 -12.37 -2.24
CA GLY A 417 -4.70 -11.70 -0.94
C GLY A 417 -5.32 -12.48 0.20
N SER A 418 -6.17 -11.78 0.94
CA SER A 418 -6.85 -12.26 2.14
C SER A 418 -8.02 -13.23 1.90
N ASP A 419 -8.30 -13.59 0.64
CA ASP A 419 -9.30 -14.57 0.27
C ASP A 419 -8.80 -15.58 -0.79
N ASN A 420 -9.63 -16.59 -1.10
CA ASN A 420 -9.32 -17.62 -2.08
C ASN A 420 -9.81 -17.24 -3.50
N THR A 421 -10.04 -15.95 -3.77
CA THR A 421 -10.40 -15.46 -5.10
C THR A 421 -9.22 -15.62 -6.05
N LYS A 422 -9.54 -15.87 -7.32
CA LYS A 422 -8.63 -15.73 -8.45
C LYS A 422 -9.29 -14.77 -9.43
N ASN A 423 -8.68 -13.61 -9.64
CA ASN A 423 -9.25 -12.52 -10.43
C ASN A 423 -8.37 -12.25 -11.66
N VAL A 424 -8.98 -12.24 -12.84
CA VAL A 424 -8.24 -12.09 -14.12
C VAL A 424 -7.59 -10.73 -14.26
N ILE A 425 -8.15 -9.66 -13.69
CA ILE A 425 -7.57 -8.31 -13.75
C ILE A 425 -6.25 -8.27 -12.98
N VAL A 426 -6.28 -8.71 -11.71
CA VAL A 426 -5.09 -8.82 -10.85
C VAL A 426 -4.06 -9.79 -11.44
N GLY A 427 -4.52 -10.95 -11.89
CA GLY A 427 -3.69 -11.97 -12.52
C GLY A 427 -2.96 -11.42 -13.75
N ALA A 428 -3.67 -10.75 -14.64
CA ALA A 428 -3.09 -10.15 -15.84
C ALA A 428 -2.08 -9.05 -15.53
N ASN A 429 -2.37 -8.15 -14.59
CA ASN A 429 -1.42 -7.11 -14.20
C ASN A 429 -0.13 -7.71 -13.62
N SER A 430 -0.26 -8.77 -12.83
CA SER A 430 0.87 -9.55 -12.30
C SER A 430 1.68 -10.20 -13.42
N VAL A 431 0.99 -10.88 -14.35
CA VAL A 431 1.58 -11.57 -15.49
C VAL A 431 2.33 -10.59 -16.38
N TRP A 432 1.76 -9.42 -16.67
CA TRP A 432 2.44 -8.37 -17.42
C TRP A 432 3.67 -7.84 -16.69
N LEU A 433 3.57 -7.52 -15.39
CA LEU A 433 4.70 -7.02 -14.61
C LEU A 433 5.86 -8.02 -14.58
N LEU A 434 5.59 -9.32 -14.37
CA LEU A 434 6.62 -10.37 -14.38
C LEU A 434 7.24 -10.57 -15.77
N GLN A 435 6.42 -10.56 -16.82
CA GLN A 435 6.91 -10.63 -18.20
C GLN A 435 7.71 -9.40 -18.60
N ASN A 436 7.27 -8.22 -18.18
CA ASN A 436 7.94 -6.95 -18.40
C ASN A 436 9.27 -6.86 -17.65
N MET A 437 9.34 -7.40 -16.42
CA MET A 437 10.59 -7.54 -15.65
C MET A 437 11.62 -8.32 -16.47
N TYR A 438 11.22 -9.50 -16.97
CA TYR A 438 12.06 -10.31 -17.85
C TYR A 438 12.42 -9.59 -19.16
N GLU A 439 11.47 -8.94 -19.81
CA GLU A 439 11.68 -8.25 -21.10
C GLU A 439 12.66 -7.08 -20.97
N MET A 440 12.53 -6.28 -19.90
CA MET A 440 13.45 -5.20 -19.54
C MET A 440 14.86 -5.74 -19.27
N GLU A 441 15.01 -6.82 -18.49
CA GLU A 441 16.31 -7.46 -18.26
C GLU A 441 16.93 -8.00 -19.54
N LYS A 442 16.12 -8.67 -20.38
CA LYS A 442 16.55 -9.26 -21.64
C LYS A 442 17.06 -8.19 -22.60
N SER A 443 16.42 -7.02 -22.61
CA SER A 443 16.88 -5.86 -23.39
C SER A 443 18.30 -5.38 -22.99
N LYS A 444 18.73 -5.68 -21.76
CA LYS A 444 20.06 -5.37 -21.22
C LYS A 444 21.07 -6.51 -21.35
N GLY A 445 20.63 -7.71 -21.76
CA GLY A 445 21.49 -8.80 -22.23
C GLY A 445 21.56 -10.06 -21.35
N ASP A 446 20.91 -10.09 -20.18
CA ASP A 446 20.78 -11.28 -19.34
C ASP A 446 19.46 -11.20 -18.56
N ALA A 447 18.68 -12.27 -18.53
CA ALA A 447 17.36 -12.30 -17.89
C ALA A 447 17.03 -13.70 -17.36
N SER A 448 16.49 -13.77 -16.15
CA SER A 448 16.06 -15.04 -15.55
C SER A 448 14.69 -15.46 -16.09
N GLU A 449 14.57 -16.69 -16.59
CA GLU A 449 13.28 -17.25 -17.00
C GLU A 449 12.33 -17.53 -15.83
N GLU A 450 12.75 -17.38 -14.57
CA GLU A 450 11.92 -17.65 -13.39
C GLU A 450 10.62 -16.84 -13.40
N ALA A 451 10.71 -15.54 -13.73
CA ALA A 451 9.55 -14.66 -13.83
C ALA A 451 8.58 -15.11 -14.94
N LEU A 452 9.10 -15.54 -16.09
CA LEU A 452 8.26 -16.09 -17.17
C LEU A 452 7.58 -17.39 -16.75
N ARG A 453 8.30 -18.28 -16.07
CA ARG A 453 7.77 -19.59 -15.63
C ARG A 453 6.66 -19.42 -14.61
N GLU A 454 6.79 -18.47 -13.68
CA GLU A 454 5.70 -18.12 -12.78
C GLU A 454 4.54 -17.46 -13.55
N ALA A 455 4.80 -16.47 -14.41
CA ALA A 455 3.75 -15.81 -15.21
C ALA A 455 2.93 -16.81 -16.07
N ARG A 456 3.58 -17.84 -16.62
CA ARG A 456 2.90 -18.91 -17.37
C ARG A 456 1.87 -19.66 -16.53
N TYR A 457 2.12 -19.88 -15.24
CA TYR A 457 1.19 -20.63 -14.37
C TYR A 457 -0.17 -19.92 -14.24
N GLU A 458 -0.16 -18.59 -14.14
CA GLU A 458 -1.38 -17.78 -14.12
C GLU A 458 -2.01 -17.64 -15.51
N LEU A 459 -1.19 -17.48 -16.56
CA LEU A 459 -1.69 -17.36 -17.93
C LEU A 459 -2.39 -18.64 -18.40
N GLU A 460 -1.88 -19.83 -18.05
CA GLU A 460 -2.55 -21.10 -18.33
C GLU A 460 -3.90 -21.21 -17.59
N TRP A 461 -4.03 -20.63 -16.39
CA TRP A 461 -5.32 -20.51 -15.72
C TRP A 461 -6.25 -19.54 -16.44
N MET A 462 -5.76 -18.38 -16.89
CA MET A 462 -6.56 -17.43 -17.68
C MET A 462 -7.09 -18.06 -18.98
N PHE A 463 -6.35 -18.98 -19.63
CA PHE A 463 -6.85 -19.72 -20.79
C PHE A 463 -8.04 -20.63 -20.48
N LYS A 464 -8.08 -21.23 -19.28
CA LYS A 464 -9.25 -22.00 -18.82
C LYS A 464 -10.48 -21.12 -18.55
N MET A 465 -10.26 -19.83 -18.33
CA MET A 465 -11.32 -18.84 -18.11
C MET A 465 -11.90 -18.31 -19.43
N ILE A 466 -11.37 -18.72 -20.59
CA ILE A 466 -11.95 -18.41 -21.90
C ILE A 466 -13.27 -19.17 -22.07
N VAL A 467 -14.33 -18.46 -22.44
CA VAL A 467 -15.67 -18.99 -22.66
C VAL A 467 -15.67 -19.93 -23.86
N ASP A 468 -15.91 -21.22 -23.59
CA ASP A 468 -16.00 -22.27 -24.61
C ASP A 468 -17.33 -22.15 -25.40
N PRO A 469 -17.28 -21.89 -26.72
CA PRO A 469 -18.49 -21.71 -27.53
C PRO A 469 -19.39 -22.96 -27.64
N GLU A 470 -18.82 -24.17 -27.48
CA GLU A 470 -19.53 -25.43 -27.66
C GLU A 470 -20.07 -25.99 -26.33
N ASN A 471 -19.31 -25.81 -25.25
CA ASN A 471 -19.59 -26.44 -23.95
C ASN A 471 -20.22 -25.49 -22.93
N ASP A 472 -20.30 -24.19 -23.21
CA ASP A 472 -20.92 -23.20 -22.33
C ASP A 472 -22.34 -22.81 -22.81
N PRO A 473 -23.40 -23.34 -22.18
CA PRO A 473 -24.78 -23.00 -22.57
C PRO A 473 -25.27 -21.65 -22.03
N VAL A 474 -24.50 -20.97 -21.17
CA VAL A 474 -24.87 -19.68 -20.58
C VAL A 474 -24.32 -18.55 -21.43
N TRP A 475 -23.00 -18.57 -21.67
CA TRP A 475 -22.28 -17.48 -22.33
C TRP A 475 -21.69 -17.89 -23.70
N GLY A 476 -21.56 -19.18 -24.02
CA GLY A 476 -20.88 -19.66 -25.24
C GLY A 476 -21.49 -19.18 -26.56
N LYS A 477 -22.77 -18.79 -26.57
CA LYS A 477 -23.40 -18.24 -27.78
C LYS A 477 -23.07 -16.76 -28.01
N ASP A 478 -23.12 -15.96 -26.95
CA ASP A 478 -23.07 -14.49 -27.05
C ASP A 478 -21.68 -13.93 -26.68
N CYS A 479 -20.88 -14.69 -25.92
CA CYS A 479 -19.56 -14.30 -25.42
C CYS A 479 -18.48 -15.36 -25.70
N ALA A 480 -18.61 -16.14 -26.78
CA ALA A 480 -17.56 -17.06 -27.22
C ALA A 480 -16.19 -16.36 -27.28
N ASN A 481 -15.14 -17.00 -26.74
CA ASN A 481 -13.78 -16.46 -26.63
C ASN A 481 -13.63 -15.19 -25.78
N PHE A 482 -14.64 -14.78 -25.02
CA PHE A 482 -14.46 -13.80 -23.95
C PHE A 482 -13.86 -14.50 -22.73
N VAL A 483 -13.38 -13.73 -21.75
CA VAL A 483 -12.79 -14.26 -20.53
C VAL A 483 -13.68 -13.96 -19.34
N TYR A 484 -13.96 -15.01 -18.56
CA TYR A 484 -14.62 -14.92 -17.27
C TYR A 484 -13.84 -14.05 -16.29
N HIS A 485 -14.54 -13.17 -15.57
CA HIS A 485 -13.87 -12.11 -14.80
C HIS A 485 -13.06 -12.62 -13.60
N GLN A 486 -13.63 -13.54 -12.83
CA GLN A 486 -13.00 -14.10 -11.63
C GLN A 486 -13.66 -15.41 -11.21
N ALA A 487 -12.93 -16.23 -10.47
CA ALA A 487 -13.46 -17.37 -9.74
C ALA A 487 -13.28 -17.14 -8.23
N ASN A 488 -14.35 -17.34 -7.46
CA ASN A 488 -14.34 -17.04 -6.03
C ASN A 488 -15.34 -17.88 -5.24
N ASP A 489 -15.22 -17.84 -3.92
CA ASP A 489 -16.17 -18.40 -2.97
C ASP A 489 -17.50 -17.63 -3.02
N HIS A 490 -18.66 -18.30 -3.04
CA HIS A 490 -19.97 -17.61 -3.03
C HIS A 490 -20.23 -16.76 -1.77
N LYS A 491 -19.46 -17.00 -0.69
CA LYS A 491 -19.53 -16.26 0.57
C LYS A 491 -18.11 -16.00 1.08
N ARG A 492 -17.94 -14.88 1.79
CA ARG A 492 -16.69 -14.60 2.50
C ARG A 492 -16.47 -15.66 3.58
N ILE A 493 -15.30 -16.28 3.59
CA ILE A 493 -14.84 -17.02 4.76
C ILE A 493 -14.10 -16.02 5.65
N SER A 494 -14.47 -15.97 6.93
CA SER A 494 -13.70 -15.21 7.91
C SER A 494 -12.29 -15.81 8.07
N PHE A 495 -11.35 -15.08 8.67
CA PHE A 495 -10.00 -15.57 9.02
C PHE A 495 -10.02 -16.63 10.15
N GLU A 496 -11.06 -17.48 10.17
CA GLU A 496 -11.49 -18.29 11.30
C GLU A 496 -11.32 -19.78 11.07
N GLY A 497 -10.45 -20.40 11.87
CA GLY A 497 -10.51 -21.83 12.16
C GLY A 497 -9.79 -22.73 11.15
N LYS A 498 -9.23 -23.82 11.68
CA LYS A 498 -8.59 -24.90 10.91
C LYS A 498 -9.55 -25.59 9.95
N THR A 499 -10.83 -25.58 10.29
CA THR A 499 -11.90 -26.28 9.58
C THR A 499 -11.97 -25.89 8.11
N TYR A 500 -11.92 -24.63 7.73
CA TYR A 500 -12.01 -24.27 6.30
C TYR A 500 -10.77 -24.65 5.50
N ILE A 501 -9.57 -24.65 6.09
CA ILE A 501 -8.34 -24.93 5.33
C ILE A 501 -8.14 -26.43 5.09
N TYR A 502 -8.65 -27.28 5.99
CA TYR A 502 -8.36 -28.72 5.97
C TYR A 502 -9.60 -29.62 5.84
N ASP A 503 -10.82 -29.08 5.89
CA ASP A 503 -12.06 -29.84 5.80
C ASP A 503 -12.92 -29.39 4.60
N GLU A 504 -12.97 -30.26 3.58
CA GLU A 504 -13.76 -30.04 2.36
C GLU A 504 -15.26 -29.89 2.65
N ASP A 505 -15.79 -30.47 3.74
CA ASP A 505 -17.22 -30.39 4.08
C ASP A 505 -17.63 -28.97 4.50
N TYR A 506 -16.66 -28.14 4.89
CA TYR A 506 -16.87 -26.74 5.30
C TYR A 506 -16.51 -25.73 4.19
N MET A 507 -15.93 -26.19 3.08
CA MET A 507 -15.57 -25.31 1.97
C MET A 507 -16.81 -24.70 1.30
N PRO A 508 -16.79 -23.39 0.99
CA PRO A 508 -17.90 -22.75 0.32
C PRO A 508 -18.00 -23.28 -1.12
N THR A 509 -19.21 -23.19 -1.69
CA THR A 509 -19.37 -23.40 -3.13
C THR A 509 -18.62 -22.33 -3.92
N HIS A 510 -17.86 -22.77 -4.93
CA HIS A 510 -17.15 -21.89 -5.86
C HIS A 510 -18.04 -21.46 -7.02
N ILE A 511 -17.86 -20.22 -7.44
CA ILE A 511 -18.56 -19.62 -8.56
C ILE A 511 -17.58 -18.95 -9.51
N VAL A 512 -17.97 -18.84 -10.77
CA VAL A 512 -17.29 -17.97 -11.74
C VAL A 512 -18.23 -16.82 -12.12
N ARG A 513 -17.72 -15.59 -12.07
CA ARG A 513 -18.45 -14.37 -12.42
C ARG A 513 -18.55 -14.19 -13.93
N PRO A 514 -19.56 -13.45 -14.44
CA PRO A 514 -19.76 -13.26 -15.88
C PRO A 514 -18.48 -12.83 -16.63
N PRO A 515 -18.35 -13.18 -17.92
CA PRO A 515 -17.23 -12.71 -18.74
C PRO A 515 -17.33 -11.21 -19.00
N THR A 516 -16.19 -10.52 -18.95
CA THR A 516 -16.11 -9.05 -19.13
C THR A 516 -15.18 -8.65 -20.27
N TYR A 517 -15.39 -7.44 -20.78
CA TYR A 517 -14.50 -6.86 -21.78
C TYR A 517 -13.09 -6.67 -21.22
N ALA A 518 -12.95 -6.10 -20.01
CA ALA A 518 -11.66 -5.88 -19.34
C ALA A 518 -10.85 -7.19 -19.21
N ALA A 519 -11.45 -8.24 -18.64
CA ALA A 519 -10.77 -9.54 -18.48
C ALA A 519 -10.34 -10.14 -19.83
N THR A 520 -11.13 -9.92 -20.88
CA THR A 520 -10.82 -10.39 -22.24
C THR A 520 -9.61 -9.64 -22.82
N PHE A 521 -9.60 -8.32 -22.76
CA PHE A 521 -8.49 -7.50 -23.23
C PHE A 521 -7.20 -7.75 -22.43
N ASN A 522 -7.30 -7.87 -21.11
CA ASN A 522 -6.17 -8.19 -20.24
C ASN A 522 -5.51 -9.53 -20.60
N MET A 523 -6.31 -10.56 -20.87
CA MET A 523 -5.79 -11.85 -21.34
C MET A 523 -5.11 -11.73 -22.70
N ILE A 524 -5.73 -11.02 -23.66
CA ILE A 524 -5.15 -10.78 -24.97
C ILE A 524 -3.77 -10.12 -24.85
N ALA A 525 -3.67 -9.08 -24.01
CA ALA A 525 -2.43 -8.35 -23.79
C ALA A 525 -1.33 -9.26 -23.22
N CYS A 526 -1.65 -10.02 -22.17
CA CYS A 526 -0.72 -10.95 -21.54
C CYS A 526 -0.27 -12.09 -22.46
N ALA A 527 -1.20 -12.65 -23.23
CA ALA A 527 -0.93 -13.74 -24.15
C ALA A 527 -0.13 -13.26 -25.38
N ALA A 528 -0.41 -12.07 -25.90
CA ALA A 528 0.38 -11.47 -26.96
C ALA A 528 1.82 -11.20 -26.51
N GLN A 529 2.02 -10.69 -25.29
CA GLN A 529 3.36 -10.56 -24.70
C GLN A 529 4.06 -11.92 -24.54
N ALA A 530 3.36 -12.92 -24.01
CA ALA A 530 3.92 -14.25 -23.83
C ALA A 530 4.37 -14.86 -25.16
N ALA A 531 3.58 -14.70 -26.21
CA ALA A 531 3.92 -15.21 -27.54
C ALA A 531 5.30 -14.75 -28.02
N ARG A 532 5.65 -13.46 -27.88
CA ARG A 532 6.98 -12.98 -28.29
C ARG A 532 8.10 -13.33 -27.30
N LEU A 533 7.80 -13.46 -26.02
CA LEU A 533 8.81 -13.73 -25.00
C LEU A 533 9.21 -15.20 -24.93
N TRP A 534 8.28 -16.11 -25.22
CA TRP A 534 8.49 -17.55 -25.23
C TRP A 534 9.01 -18.10 -26.57
N GLU A 535 9.03 -17.31 -27.64
CA GLU A 535 9.65 -17.71 -28.91
C GLU A 535 11.13 -18.11 -28.70
N GLY A 536 11.49 -19.30 -29.16
CA GLY A 536 12.80 -19.91 -28.97
C GLY A 536 13.03 -20.56 -27.59
N ILE A 537 12.11 -20.38 -26.64
CA ILE A 537 12.11 -21.07 -25.33
C ILE A 537 11.12 -22.25 -25.36
N ASP A 538 9.88 -21.97 -25.77
CA ASP A 538 8.79 -22.94 -25.98
C ASP A 538 7.88 -22.44 -27.10
N ASP A 539 8.22 -22.81 -28.35
CA ASP A 539 7.52 -22.35 -29.55
C ASP A 539 6.06 -22.84 -29.61
N GLU A 540 5.73 -23.98 -29.01
CA GLU A 540 4.37 -24.51 -28.98
C GLU A 540 3.49 -23.63 -28.08
N PHE A 541 3.97 -23.31 -26.87
CA PHE A 541 3.28 -22.40 -25.96
C PHE A 541 3.19 -20.98 -26.53
N ALA A 542 4.26 -20.48 -27.17
CA ALA A 542 4.25 -19.18 -27.85
C ALA A 542 3.14 -19.10 -28.91
N HIS A 543 2.98 -20.16 -29.72
CA HIS A 543 1.93 -20.23 -30.74
C HIS A 543 0.52 -20.31 -30.13
N GLU A 544 0.34 -21.11 -29.08
CA GLU A 544 -0.91 -21.20 -28.31
C GLU A 544 -1.33 -19.83 -27.76
N CYS A 545 -0.38 -19.11 -27.15
CA CYS A 545 -0.62 -17.76 -26.62
C CYS A 545 -1.08 -16.80 -27.71
N LEU A 546 -0.40 -16.77 -28.87
CA LEU A 546 -0.80 -15.90 -29.97
C LEU A 546 -2.19 -16.26 -30.51
N GLN A 547 -2.49 -17.55 -30.63
CA GLN A 547 -3.79 -18.03 -31.12
C GLN A 547 -4.93 -17.57 -30.18
N HIS A 548 -4.77 -17.74 -28.86
CA HIS A 548 -5.74 -17.24 -27.88
C HIS A 548 -5.91 -15.72 -27.96
N ALA A 549 -4.80 -14.97 -28.07
CA ALA A 549 -4.85 -13.52 -28.20
C ALA A 549 -5.62 -13.06 -29.46
N GLU A 550 -5.34 -13.65 -30.63
CA GLU A 550 -5.98 -13.29 -31.89
C GLU A 550 -7.47 -13.70 -31.94
N ASP A 551 -7.82 -14.88 -31.43
CA ASP A 551 -9.21 -15.35 -31.40
C ASP A 551 -10.10 -14.53 -30.47
N SER A 552 -9.60 -14.20 -29.27
CA SER A 552 -10.30 -13.34 -28.33
C SER A 552 -10.36 -11.90 -28.82
N TRP A 553 -9.30 -11.37 -29.44
CA TRP A 553 -9.31 -10.05 -30.07
C TRP A 553 -10.42 -9.95 -31.13
N LYS A 554 -10.45 -10.91 -32.06
CA LYS A 554 -11.48 -10.97 -33.08
C LYS A 554 -12.90 -11.04 -32.49
N ALA A 555 -13.08 -11.80 -31.41
CA ALA A 555 -14.37 -11.92 -30.73
C ALA A 555 -14.80 -10.61 -30.07
N VAL A 556 -13.93 -9.98 -29.28
CA VAL A 556 -14.28 -8.76 -28.54
C VAL A 556 -14.44 -7.54 -29.46
N MET A 557 -13.67 -7.46 -30.54
CA MET A 557 -13.81 -6.38 -31.54
C MET A 557 -15.13 -6.46 -32.31
N ALA A 558 -15.77 -7.64 -32.40
CA ALA A 558 -17.12 -7.75 -32.96
C ALA A 558 -18.19 -7.02 -32.11
N TYR A 559 -17.84 -6.67 -30.87
CA TYR A 559 -18.66 -5.93 -29.93
C TYR A 559 -18.19 -4.48 -29.71
N LYS A 560 -17.34 -3.93 -30.60
CA LYS A 560 -16.79 -2.57 -30.46
C LYS A 560 -17.84 -1.50 -30.13
N GLU A 561 -18.97 -1.51 -30.81
CA GLU A 561 -20.06 -0.55 -30.56
C GLU A 561 -20.67 -0.62 -29.14
N LYS A 562 -20.43 -1.69 -28.38
CA LYS A 562 -20.91 -1.84 -27.00
C LYS A 562 -19.90 -1.41 -25.96
N TRP A 563 -18.62 -1.72 -26.16
CA TRP A 563 -17.59 -1.45 -25.16
C TRP A 563 -16.86 -0.13 -25.40
N ASP A 564 -16.78 0.34 -26.65
CA ASP A 564 -16.20 1.63 -27.01
C ASP A 564 -17.19 2.76 -26.70
N THR A 565 -17.43 2.92 -25.40
CA THR A 565 -18.32 3.90 -24.82
C THR A 565 -17.57 4.64 -23.73
N ASP A 566 -17.98 5.88 -23.47
CA ASP A 566 -17.32 6.72 -22.47
C ASP A 566 -17.49 6.19 -21.04
N LEU A 567 -18.67 5.65 -20.72
CA LEU A 567 -18.96 4.99 -19.45
C LEU A 567 -19.94 3.81 -19.65
N GLY A 568 -19.43 2.60 -19.45
CA GLY A 568 -20.17 1.35 -19.37
C GLY A 568 -21.13 1.31 -18.17
N GLN A 569 -22.23 0.57 -18.34
CA GLN A 569 -23.26 0.40 -17.30
C GLN A 569 -23.57 -1.08 -17.13
N TYR A 570 -23.05 -1.66 -16.05
CA TYR A 570 -23.20 -3.09 -15.76
C TYR A 570 -24.66 -3.54 -15.66
N GLU A 571 -25.57 -2.65 -15.24
CA GLU A 571 -27.01 -2.98 -15.14
C GLU A 571 -27.66 -3.22 -16.50
N ARG A 572 -27.03 -2.74 -17.58
CA ARG A 572 -27.50 -2.88 -18.97
C ARG A 572 -26.64 -3.85 -19.77
N ASP A 573 -25.37 -3.94 -19.45
CA ASP A 573 -24.41 -4.82 -20.09
C ASP A 573 -23.59 -5.56 -19.01
N PRO A 574 -23.87 -6.86 -18.76
CA PRO A 574 -23.16 -7.62 -17.74
C PRO A 574 -21.69 -7.87 -18.07
N GLN A 575 -21.21 -7.49 -19.26
CA GLN A 575 -19.79 -7.52 -19.64
C GLN A 575 -18.98 -6.35 -19.06
N PHE A 576 -19.61 -5.37 -18.40
CA PHE A 576 -18.93 -4.45 -17.50
C PHE A 576 -19.05 -4.95 -16.06
N ALA A 577 -17.95 -4.88 -15.31
CA ALA A 577 -17.96 -5.22 -13.90
C ALA A 577 -18.66 -4.11 -13.09
N PRO A 578 -19.47 -4.44 -12.07
CA PRO A 578 -20.23 -3.49 -11.28
C PRO A 578 -19.35 -2.70 -10.30
N GLU A 579 -19.52 -1.37 -10.23
CA GLU A 579 -18.93 -0.56 -9.15
C GLU A 579 -19.46 -1.03 -7.79
N SER A 580 -18.53 -1.35 -6.86
CA SER A 580 -18.64 -1.73 -5.42
C SER A 580 -20.03 -2.09 -4.81
N SER A 581 -20.23 -2.98 -3.84
CA SER A 581 -19.43 -3.79 -2.91
C SER A 581 -20.07 -5.18 -2.90
N TYR A 582 -19.33 -6.18 -3.39
CA TYR A 582 -19.77 -7.57 -3.38
C TYR A 582 -19.21 -8.23 -2.13
N VAL A 583 -20.04 -9.00 -1.44
CA VAL A 583 -19.64 -9.60 -0.17
C VAL A 583 -18.51 -10.59 -0.41
N GLY A 584 -17.32 -10.26 0.12
CA GLY A 584 -16.22 -11.21 0.29
C GLY A 584 -15.18 -11.32 -0.80
N THR A 585 -15.10 -10.36 -1.74
CA THR A 585 -14.10 -10.35 -2.83
C THR A 585 -14.01 -8.96 -3.46
N GLY A 586 -12.80 -8.55 -3.87
CA GLY A 586 -12.59 -7.35 -4.69
C GLY A 586 -13.04 -7.58 -6.12
N ILE A 587 -13.94 -6.76 -6.64
CA ILE A 587 -14.50 -6.92 -8.00
C ILE A 587 -13.62 -6.27 -9.05
N TYR A 588 -12.79 -5.28 -8.71
CA TYR A 588 -11.99 -4.53 -9.69
C TYR A 588 -12.87 -4.01 -10.82
N GLU A 589 -13.85 -3.20 -10.43
CA GLU A 589 -14.74 -2.55 -11.36
C GLU A 589 -13.99 -1.71 -12.39
N ASP A 590 -14.55 -1.68 -13.58
CA ASP A 590 -14.12 -0.74 -14.60
C ASP A 590 -15.33 -0.31 -15.43
N ARG A 591 -15.47 1.01 -15.58
CA ARG A 591 -16.52 1.66 -16.35
C ARG A 591 -16.05 2.01 -17.76
N SER A 592 -14.79 1.88 -18.12
CA SER A 592 -14.31 2.18 -19.46
C SER A 592 -13.14 1.27 -19.80
N VAL A 593 -13.37 0.33 -20.71
CA VAL A 593 -12.35 -0.65 -21.13
C VAL A 593 -11.48 -0.18 -22.30
N LYS A 594 -11.44 1.14 -22.55
CA LYS A 594 -10.74 1.70 -23.71
C LYS A 594 -9.22 1.58 -23.53
N ASP A 595 -8.72 1.73 -22.32
CA ASP A 595 -7.31 1.56 -21.99
C ASP A 595 -6.88 0.10 -22.07
N GLU A 596 -7.69 -0.87 -21.63
CA GLU A 596 -7.38 -2.29 -21.83
C GLU A 596 -7.38 -2.66 -23.31
N ALA A 597 -8.31 -2.12 -24.10
CA ALA A 597 -8.32 -2.30 -25.55
C ALA A 597 -7.05 -1.72 -26.20
N TYR A 598 -6.61 -0.53 -25.76
CA TYR A 598 -5.34 0.07 -26.19
C TYR A 598 -4.14 -0.79 -25.78
N TRP A 599 -4.09 -1.27 -24.54
CA TRP A 599 -3.03 -2.12 -24.04
C TRP A 599 -2.94 -3.43 -24.85
N ALA A 600 -4.06 -4.12 -25.07
CA ALA A 600 -4.14 -5.31 -25.89
C ALA A 600 -3.65 -5.07 -27.33
N ALA A 601 -4.05 -3.95 -27.95
CA ALA A 601 -3.58 -3.55 -29.27
C ALA A 601 -2.08 -3.27 -29.30
N CYS A 602 -1.53 -2.64 -28.25
CA CYS A 602 -0.09 -2.41 -28.11
C CYS A 602 0.70 -3.71 -28.05
N GLU A 603 0.25 -4.68 -27.26
CA GLU A 603 0.94 -5.97 -27.15
C GLU A 603 0.85 -6.79 -28.44
N LEU A 604 -0.33 -6.84 -29.07
CA LEU A 604 -0.51 -7.50 -30.36
C LEU A 604 0.34 -6.84 -31.46
N PHE A 605 0.43 -5.50 -31.49
CA PHE A 605 1.31 -4.80 -32.42
C PHE A 605 2.79 -5.07 -32.12
N ALA A 606 3.21 -5.00 -30.86
CA ALA A 606 4.58 -5.27 -30.45
C ALA A 606 5.04 -6.69 -30.82
N THR A 607 4.12 -7.65 -30.78
CA THR A 607 4.37 -9.06 -31.10
C THR A 607 4.32 -9.35 -32.61
N THR A 608 3.34 -8.81 -33.33
CA THR A 608 3.08 -9.20 -34.74
C THR A 608 3.55 -8.17 -35.77
N GLY A 609 3.60 -6.89 -35.40
CA GLY A 609 3.80 -5.77 -36.32
C GLY A 609 2.63 -5.52 -37.29
N ALA A 610 1.47 -6.15 -37.10
CA ALA A 610 0.34 -6.00 -38.02
C ALA A 610 -0.32 -4.61 -37.94
N GLU A 611 -0.64 -4.05 -39.11
CA GLU A 611 -1.15 -2.67 -39.24
C GLU A 611 -2.52 -2.47 -38.59
N GLU A 612 -3.34 -3.52 -38.48
CA GLU A 612 -4.68 -3.43 -37.88
C GLU A 612 -4.63 -3.04 -36.39
N TYR A 613 -3.68 -3.59 -35.63
CA TYR A 613 -3.50 -3.27 -34.22
C TYR A 613 -2.94 -1.86 -34.03
N TYR A 614 -1.98 -1.46 -34.88
CA TYR A 614 -1.46 -0.09 -34.87
C TYR A 614 -2.56 0.94 -35.19
N ASN A 615 -3.45 0.62 -36.14
CA ASN A 615 -4.56 1.49 -36.48
C ASN A 615 -5.59 1.62 -35.34
N GLU A 616 -5.74 0.61 -34.50
CA GLU A 616 -6.60 0.67 -33.32
C GLU A 616 -5.97 1.51 -32.20
N LEU A 617 -4.67 1.33 -31.93
CA LEU A 617 -4.01 2.01 -30.80
C LEU A 617 -3.64 3.48 -31.05
N LYS A 618 -3.30 3.87 -32.28
CA LYS A 618 -2.65 5.17 -32.56
C LYS A 618 -3.55 6.39 -32.33
N ASP A 619 -4.86 6.18 -32.42
CA ASP A 619 -5.88 7.21 -32.27
C ASP A 619 -6.61 7.07 -30.92
N TYR A 620 -6.07 6.26 -29.99
CA TYR A 620 -6.62 6.06 -28.64
C TYR A 620 -6.65 7.37 -27.84
N GLU A 621 -7.81 7.61 -27.23
CA GLU A 621 -8.05 8.68 -26.26
C GLU A 621 -9.17 8.23 -25.30
N ASN A 622 -8.94 8.43 -24.00
CA ASN A 622 -9.92 8.17 -22.94
C ASN A 622 -10.01 9.38 -22.01
N GLU A 623 -11.13 10.11 -22.08
CA GLU A 623 -11.41 11.27 -21.20
C GLU A 623 -11.88 10.85 -19.79
N HIS A 624 -12.13 9.56 -19.57
CA HIS A 624 -12.63 8.98 -18.32
C HIS A 624 -11.66 7.99 -17.69
N SER A 625 -10.38 8.02 -18.07
CA SER A 625 -9.37 7.15 -17.46
C SER A 625 -9.20 7.50 -15.97
N ALA A 626 -8.78 6.53 -15.17
CA ALA A 626 -8.52 6.75 -13.74
C ALA A 626 -7.35 7.75 -13.49
N SER A 627 -6.56 8.06 -14.51
CA SER A 627 -5.54 9.14 -14.51
C SER A 627 -6.03 10.45 -15.16
N GLY A 628 -7.29 10.53 -15.59
CA GLY A 628 -7.89 11.70 -16.24
C GLY A 628 -8.04 11.51 -17.76
N ILE A 629 -7.38 12.38 -18.54
CA ILE A 629 -7.34 12.25 -20.00
C ILE A 629 -6.09 11.46 -20.38
N ALA A 630 -6.27 10.22 -20.84
CA ALA A 630 -5.21 9.36 -21.35
C ALA A 630 -5.23 9.31 -22.88
N LYS A 631 -4.04 9.24 -23.52
CA LYS A 631 -3.90 9.20 -24.98
C LYS A 631 -2.86 8.17 -25.40
N ALA A 632 -2.90 7.80 -26.68
CA ALA A 632 -1.92 6.92 -27.29
C ALA A 632 -0.48 7.43 -27.03
N PHE A 633 0.41 6.51 -26.69
CA PHE A 633 1.85 6.74 -26.46
C PHE A 633 2.20 7.61 -25.24
N GLU A 634 1.23 7.95 -24.39
CA GLU A 634 1.44 8.75 -23.18
C GLU A 634 1.48 7.89 -21.91
N ILE A 635 2.21 8.39 -20.91
CA ILE A 635 2.14 8.02 -19.50
C ILE A 635 1.49 9.20 -18.79
N ALA A 636 0.17 9.13 -18.66
CA ALA A 636 -0.61 10.18 -17.99
C ALA A 636 -0.49 10.02 -16.47
N LEU A 637 -0.35 11.15 -15.77
CA LEU A 637 -0.48 11.22 -14.33
C LEU A 637 -1.67 12.12 -14.00
N PRO A 638 -2.49 11.76 -12.99
CA PRO A 638 -3.66 12.56 -12.68
C PRO A 638 -3.28 13.93 -12.14
N GLU A 639 -3.76 14.97 -12.83
CA GLU A 639 -3.65 16.36 -12.40
C GLU A 639 -4.55 16.64 -11.18
N SER A 640 -5.72 15.99 -11.12
CA SER A 640 -6.71 16.17 -10.06
C SER A 640 -6.34 15.45 -8.77
N ASP A 641 -6.47 16.13 -7.64
CA ASP A 641 -6.35 15.57 -6.27
C ASP A 641 -7.52 14.62 -5.92
N GLU A 642 -8.46 14.41 -6.84
CA GLU A 642 -9.58 13.47 -6.69
C GLU A 642 -9.27 12.08 -7.23
N LEU A 643 -8.15 11.92 -7.94
CA LEU A 643 -7.76 10.66 -8.58
C LEU A 643 -6.49 10.12 -7.93
N THR A 644 -6.40 8.79 -7.87
CA THR A 644 -5.25 8.06 -7.37
C THR A 644 -3.99 8.43 -8.15
N TYR A 645 -2.98 8.97 -7.46
CA TYR A 645 -1.73 9.39 -8.09
C TYR A 645 -0.80 8.19 -8.39
N SER A 646 -1.17 7.41 -9.39
CA SER A 646 -0.40 6.27 -9.90
C SER A 646 -0.31 6.33 -11.41
N ALA A 647 0.82 5.89 -11.98
CA ALA A 647 0.99 5.81 -13.44
C ALA A 647 0.13 4.72 -14.10
N PHE A 648 -0.24 3.69 -13.34
CA PHE A 648 -1.18 2.64 -13.75
C PHE A 648 -1.73 1.94 -12.51
N ASN A 649 -2.89 1.31 -12.66
CA ASN A 649 -3.52 0.46 -11.65
C ASN A 649 -4.45 -0.56 -12.34
N ASN A 650 -5.31 -1.23 -11.57
CA ASN A 650 -6.21 -2.27 -12.08
C ASN A 650 -7.37 -1.75 -12.94
N SER A 651 -7.53 -0.43 -13.06
CA SER A 651 -8.57 0.27 -13.83
C SER A 651 -7.98 1.37 -14.73
N ASP A 652 -6.66 1.41 -14.91
CA ASP A 652 -6.00 2.20 -15.97
C ASP A 652 -4.71 1.51 -16.40
N THR A 653 -4.79 0.88 -17.57
CA THR A 653 -3.73 0.06 -18.17
C THR A 653 -3.01 0.77 -19.32
N THR A 654 -3.29 2.05 -19.57
CA THR A 654 -2.70 2.83 -20.67
C THR A 654 -1.17 2.75 -20.65
N THR A 655 -0.58 3.03 -19.49
CA THR A 655 0.88 3.04 -19.31
C THR A 655 1.51 1.68 -19.61
N MET A 656 0.83 0.58 -19.32
CA MET A 656 1.34 -0.78 -19.57
C MET A 656 1.58 -1.01 -21.07
N GLY A 657 0.59 -0.68 -21.90
CA GLY A 657 0.73 -0.74 -23.37
C GLY A 657 1.82 0.19 -23.90
N THR A 658 1.86 1.43 -23.40
CA THR A 658 2.87 2.42 -23.78
C THR A 658 4.30 1.95 -23.47
N LEU A 659 4.53 1.33 -22.30
CA LEU A 659 5.84 0.79 -21.92
C LEU A 659 6.24 -0.44 -22.74
N SER A 660 5.30 -1.29 -23.14
CA SER A 660 5.59 -2.39 -24.07
C SER A 660 6.00 -1.88 -25.45
N LEU A 661 5.38 -0.81 -25.94
CA LEU A 661 5.82 -0.15 -27.18
C LEU A 661 7.20 0.49 -27.06
N TYR A 662 7.60 1.00 -25.88
CA TYR A 662 8.95 1.49 -25.64
C TYR A 662 10.00 0.39 -25.85
N LEU A 663 9.74 -0.84 -25.35
CA LEU A 663 10.65 -1.97 -25.47
C LEU A 663 10.61 -2.64 -26.86
N SER A 664 9.52 -2.52 -27.59
CA SER A 664 9.35 -3.18 -28.90
C SER A 664 10.28 -2.66 -29.99
N ASP A 665 10.79 -3.59 -30.81
CA ASP A 665 11.56 -3.29 -32.04
C ASP A 665 10.65 -2.93 -33.23
N LYS A 666 9.33 -3.10 -33.10
CA LYS A 666 8.31 -2.79 -34.12
C LYS A 666 7.83 -1.35 -34.06
N THR A 667 8.00 -0.69 -32.92
CA THR A 667 7.60 0.71 -32.72
C THR A 667 8.42 1.63 -33.60
N ALA A 668 7.73 2.50 -34.37
CA ALA A 668 8.39 3.46 -35.23
C ALA A 668 9.19 4.47 -34.38
N ALA A 669 10.36 4.90 -34.87
CA ALA A 669 11.26 5.79 -34.14
C ALA A 669 10.58 7.09 -33.65
N LYS A 670 9.62 7.64 -34.40
CA LYS A 670 8.86 8.84 -34.04
C LYS A 670 7.93 8.60 -32.85
N ASP A 671 7.27 7.45 -32.82
CA ASP A 671 6.37 7.09 -31.73
C ASP A 671 7.20 6.77 -30.48
N LYS A 672 8.34 6.07 -30.65
CA LYS A 672 9.29 5.83 -29.57
C LYS A 672 9.85 7.13 -28.95
N GLU A 673 10.19 8.13 -29.77
CA GLU A 673 10.59 9.46 -29.27
C GLU A 673 9.47 10.14 -28.47
N THR A 674 8.21 9.93 -28.86
CA THR A 674 7.05 10.46 -28.13
C THR A 674 6.89 9.77 -26.78
N ILE A 675 7.02 8.44 -26.76
CA ILE A 675 6.97 7.64 -25.52
C ILE A 675 8.12 8.00 -24.57
N GLU A 676 9.35 8.09 -25.07
CA GLU A 676 10.53 8.51 -24.30
C GLU A 676 10.30 9.86 -23.63
N LYS A 677 9.78 10.83 -24.38
CA LYS A 677 9.45 12.14 -23.82
C LYS A 677 8.38 12.04 -22.73
N SER A 678 7.36 11.23 -22.93
CA SER A 678 6.28 11.06 -21.95
C SER A 678 6.78 10.38 -20.66
N ILE A 679 7.62 9.34 -20.76
CA ILE A 679 8.31 8.72 -19.62
C ILE A 679 9.09 9.76 -18.81
N LEU A 680 9.92 10.58 -19.48
CA LEU A 680 10.74 11.58 -18.81
C LEU A 680 9.88 12.66 -18.13
N GLN A 681 8.77 13.07 -18.75
CA GLN A 681 7.84 14.05 -18.18
C GLN A 681 7.14 13.51 -16.93
N ALA A 682 6.59 12.30 -16.99
CA ALA A 682 5.94 11.67 -15.84
C ALA A 682 6.93 11.49 -14.67
N ALA A 683 8.14 10.99 -14.95
CA ALA A 683 9.17 10.84 -13.94
C ALA A 683 9.66 12.19 -13.36
N ASP A 684 9.76 13.24 -14.17
CA ASP A 684 10.10 14.58 -13.66
C ASP A 684 9.02 15.12 -12.71
N SER A 685 7.73 14.89 -13.00
CA SER A 685 6.64 15.25 -12.08
C SER A 685 6.69 14.46 -10.76
N MET A 686 7.02 13.17 -10.82
CA MET A 686 7.23 12.35 -9.61
C MET A 686 8.41 12.87 -8.78
N LEU A 687 9.54 13.23 -9.41
CA LEU A 687 10.69 13.82 -8.74
C LEU A 687 10.37 15.19 -8.12
N GLU A 688 9.56 16.01 -8.78
CA GLU A 688 9.08 17.28 -8.22
C GLU A 688 8.27 17.03 -6.94
N MET A 689 7.43 16.00 -6.93
CA MET A 689 6.67 15.59 -5.75
C MET A 689 7.57 15.10 -4.62
N GLU A 690 8.51 14.19 -4.91
CA GLU A 690 9.48 13.66 -3.94
C GLU A 690 10.33 14.75 -3.29
N ASN A 691 10.69 15.78 -4.05
CA ASN A 691 11.58 16.86 -3.60
C ASN A 691 10.81 18.13 -3.18
N SER A 692 9.48 18.06 -3.10
CA SER A 692 8.65 19.17 -2.63
C SER A 692 9.01 19.57 -1.19
N THR A 693 8.96 20.87 -0.89
CA THR A 693 9.24 21.39 0.46
C THR A 693 8.19 21.00 1.50
N SER A 694 7.07 20.39 1.10
CA SER A 694 6.06 19.85 2.02
C SER A 694 6.11 18.33 2.16
N ASN A 695 7.07 17.66 1.50
CA ASN A 695 7.19 16.20 1.48
C ASN A 695 8.37 15.76 2.37
N GLY A 696 8.03 15.43 3.62
CA GLY A 696 8.91 14.96 4.68
C GLY A 696 9.67 13.69 4.35
N MET A 697 8.90 12.73 3.84
CA MET A 697 9.35 11.37 3.60
C MET A 697 9.96 11.20 2.21
N GLY A 698 9.68 12.15 1.32
CA GLY A 698 10.25 12.23 -0.01
C GLY A 698 9.73 11.11 -0.92
N ILE A 699 8.41 10.97 -0.92
CA ILE A 699 7.64 9.95 -1.65
C ILE A 699 7.09 10.47 -2.99
N PRO A 700 7.04 9.65 -4.06
CA PRO A 700 6.47 10.03 -5.35
C PRO A 700 4.95 9.79 -5.39
N TYR A 701 4.25 10.17 -4.33
CA TYR A 701 2.85 9.87 -4.13
C TYR A 701 2.18 10.89 -3.19
N ARG A 702 0.86 11.04 -3.31
CA ARG A 702 0.07 12.04 -2.59
C ARG A 702 -1.31 11.51 -2.23
N GLU A 703 -1.96 12.20 -1.29
CA GLU A 703 -3.36 11.93 -0.95
C GLU A 703 -4.27 12.16 -2.15
N ALA A 704 -5.28 11.30 -2.29
CA ALA A 704 -6.43 11.46 -3.17
C ALA A 704 -7.70 11.68 -2.33
N LYS A 705 -8.73 12.34 -2.90
CA LYS A 705 -10.06 12.33 -2.30
C LYS A 705 -10.75 11.02 -2.62
N ASP A 706 -10.93 10.20 -1.59
CA ASP A 706 -11.60 8.93 -1.75
C ASP A 706 -13.05 9.02 -1.22
N THR A 707 -13.94 8.31 -1.90
CA THR A 707 -15.28 7.99 -1.38
C THR A 707 -15.24 6.61 -0.78
N ASP A 708 -15.65 6.47 0.47
CA ASP A 708 -15.87 5.13 1.01
C ASP A 708 -17.04 4.45 0.29
N LEU A 709 -16.71 3.64 -0.71
CA LEU A 709 -17.63 2.78 -1.44
C LEU A 709 -17.92 1.46 -0.70
N ILE A 710 -17.14 1.14 0.34
CA ILE A 710 -17.10 -0.20 0.96
C ILE A 710 -17.83 -0.24 2.31
N GLY A 711 -17.89 0.87 3.07
CA GLY A 711 -18.25 0.84 4.48
C GLY A 711 -19.45 1.68 4.95
N ILE A 712 -20.01 2.62 4.19
CA ILE A 712 -21.13 3.46 4.65
C ILE A 712 -22.11 3.79 3.51
N PRO A 713 -23.44 3.72 3.73
CA PRO A 713 -24.41 4.37 2.86
C PRO A 713 -24.28 5.90 2.92
N GLY A 714 -23.41 6.49 2.11
CA GLY A 714 -23.29 7.95 1.99
C GLY A 714 -21.95 8.43 1.42
N TYR A 715 -21.98 9.53 0.68
CA TYR A 715 -20.79 10.17 0.12
C TYR A 715 -20.09 11.04 1.19
N ASP A 716 -19.34 10.43 2.10
CA ASP A 716 -18.39 11.16 2.96
C ASP A 716 -17.03 11.19 2.27
N TYR A 717 -16.60 12.38 1.84
CA TYR A 717 -15.33 12.58 1.12
C TYR A 717 -14.26 13.05 2.09
N HIS A 718 -13.14 12.34 2.15
CA HIS A 718 -11.93 12.80 2.84
C HIS A 718 -10.71 12.60 1.96
N ALA A 719 -9.75 13.52 2.05
CA ALA A 719 -8.43 13.32 1.48
C ALA A 719 -7.68 12.26 2.31
N GLY A 720 -6.94 11.38 1.64
CA GLY A 720 -6.12 10.38 2.29
C GLY A 720 -5.46 9.43 1.30
N TYR A 721 -4.88 8.34 1.81
CA TYR A 721 -4.33 7.29 0.95
C TYR A 721 -5.42 6.27 0.66
N GLU A 722 -5.56 5.91 -0.62
CA GLU A 722 -6.48 4.86 -1.04
C GLU A 722 -5.94 3.44 -0.70
N PRO A 723 -6.75 2.38 -0.88
CA PRO A 723 -6.27 1.02 -0.71
C PRO A 723 -5.06 0.72 -1.61
N ALA A 724 -4.11 -0.07 -1.11
CA ALA A 724 -2.89 -0.46 -1.84
C ALA A 724 -1.91 0.68 -2.18
N SER A 725 -1.84 1.73 -1.35
CA SER A 725 -0.93 2.87 -1.55
C SER A 725 0.54 2.49 -1.78
N ASN A 726 1.05 1.41 -1.16
CA ASN A 726 2.40 0.92 -1.44
C ASN A 726 2.59 0.45 -2.89
N ALA A 727 1.57 -0.16 -3.50
CA ALA A 727 1.62 -0.59 -4.90
C ALA A 727 1.62 0.61 -5.85
N CYS A 728 0.84 1.66 -5.58
CA CYS A 728 0.91 2.92 -6.32
C CYS A 728 2.32 3.51 -6.28
N ILE A 729 2.96 3.50 -5.10
CA ILE A 729 4.34 4.00 -4.94
C ILE A 729 5.34 3.17 -5.74
N THR A 730 5.24 1.83 -5.74
CA THR A 730 6.16 0.99 -6.52
C THR A 730 5.89 1.08 -8.03
N ASN A 731 4.63 1.29 -8.45
CA ASN A 731 4.29 1.56 -9.86
C ASN A 731 4.91 2.89 -10.32
N ASN A 732 4.89 3.92 -9.49
CA ASN A 732 5.56 5.20 -9.79
C ASN A 732 7.10 5.05 -9.80
N ALA A 733 7.65 4.25 -8.88
CA ALA A 733 9.08 3.93 -8.86
C ALA A 733 9.54 3.25 -10.17
N MET A 734 8.71 2.37 -10.73
CA MET A 734 8.96 1.72 -12.01
C MET A 734 9.06 2.74 -13.16
N ILE A 735 8.22 3.80 -13.19
CA ILE A 735 8.31 4.84 -14.22
C ILE A 735 9.64 5.61 -14.13
N MET A 736 10.11 5.91 -12.92
CA MET A 736 11.42 6.52 -12.74
C MET A 736 12.56 5.57 -13.18
N ALA A 737 12.44 4.27 -12.98
CA ALA A 737 13.38 3.30 -13.54
C ALA A 737 13.38 3.30 -15.09
N TYR A 738 12.21 3.34 -15.73
CA TYR A 738 12.12 3.54 -17.19
C TYR A 738 12.73 4.86 -17.65
N ALA A 739 12.56 5.94 -16.89
CA ALA A 739 13.18 7.24 -17.18
C ALA A 739 14.70 7.20 -17.05
N TYR A 740 15.24 6.42 -16.11
CA TYR A 740 16.69 6.15 -16.05
C TYR A 740 17.18 5.50 -17.35
N ASP A 741 16.46 4.51 -17.87
CA ASP A 741 16.79 3.85 -19.13
C ASP A 741 16.67 4.82 -20.34
N ALA A 742 15.50 5.46 -20.50
CA ALA A 742 15.19 6.38 -21.60
C ALA A 742 16.09 7.62 -21.65
N SER A 743 16.58 8.08 -20.48
CA SER A 743 17.50 9.22 -20.38
C SER A 743 18.97 8.84 -20.62
N ASN A 744 19.25 7.60 -21.02
CA ASN A 744 20.60 7.06 -21.14
C ASN A 744 21.37 7.15 -19.81
N CYS A 745 20.76 6.56 -18.77
CA CYS A 745 21.31 6.37 -17.42
C CYS A 745 21.50 7.67 -16.61
N ASN A 746 20.57 8.64 -16.69
CA ASN A 746 20.63 9.81 -15.82
C ASN A 746 20.28 9.42 -14.37
N SER A 747 21.27 9.48 -13.47
CA SER A 747 21.17 9.01 -12.09
C SER A 747 20.09 9.69 -11.26
N LYS A 748 19.59 10.88 -11.64
CA LYS A 748 18.49 11.54 -10.91
C LYS A 748 17.24 10.66 -10.80
N TYR A 749 16.95 9.89 -11.86
CA TYR A 749 15.79 9.02 -11.90
C TYR A 749 16.01 7.74 -11.09
N LEU A 750 17.23 7.20 -11.10
CA LEU A 750 17.58 6.07 -10.23
C LEU A 750 17.57 6.47 -8.75
N ASN A 751 18.03 7.68 -8.43
CA ASN A 751 17.91 8.24 -7.08
C ASN A 751 16.44 8.34 -6.64
N GLY A 752 15.55 8.89 -7.47
CA GLY A 752 14.11 8.95 -7.15
C GLY A 752 13.48 7.58 -6.97
N MET A 753 13.72 6.66 -7.90
CA MET A 753 13.29 5.26 -7.77
C MET A 753 13.74 4.63 -6.44
N THR A 754 15.00 4.80 -6.04
CA THR A 754 15.46 4.29 -4.74
C THR A 754 14.88 5.03 -3.55
N GLN A 755 14.53 6.31 -3.70
CA GLN A 755 13.91 7.10 -2.64
C GLN A 755 12.46 6.63 -2.38
N ALA A 756 11.73 6.24 -3.42
CA ALA A 756 10.46 5.53 -3.28
C ALA A 756 10.63 4.22 -2.48
N MET A 757 11.70 3.46 -2.75
CA MET A 757 12.01 2.25 -1.97
C MET A 757 12.41 2.55 -0.52
N ASP A 758 13.05 3.69 -0.24
CA ASP A 758 13.34 4.11 1.14
C ASP A 758 12.05 4.19 1.96
N TYR A 759 10.96 4.69 1.38
CA TYR A 759 9.64 4.72 2.03
C TYR A 759 9.13 3.32 2.36
N ILE A 760 9.16 2.40 1.39
CA ILE A 760 8.73 1.00 1.57
C ILE A 760 9.53 0.32 2.70
N PHE A 761 10.81 0.67 2.84
CA PHE A 761 11.71 0.09 3.84
C PHE A 761 11.85 0.89 5.15
N GLY A 762 11.06 1.94 5.38
CA GLY A 762 10.96 2.58 6.70
C GLY A 762 11.16 4.10 6.76
N ARG A 763 11.44 4.78 5.64
CA ARG A 763 11.45 6.24 5.58
C ARG A 763 10.02 6.76 5.37
N ASN A 764 9.15 6.47 6.32
CA ASN A 764 7.72 6.80 6.28
C ASN A 764 7.23 7.31 7.65
N GLY A 765 6.00 7.82 7.68
CA GLY A 765 5.33 8.38 8.86
C GLY A 765 5.25 7.43 10.07
N LEU A 766 5.39 6.12 9.87
CA LEU A 766 5.40 5.12 10.94
C LEU A 766 6.80 4.57 11.28
N GLY A 767 7.79 4.78 10.41
CA GLY A 767 9.13 4.26 10.61
C GLY A 767 9.22 2.74 10.52
N ILE A 768 8.27 2.09 9.85
CA ILE A 768 8.17 0.63 9.71
C ILE A 768 8.50 0.22 8.27
N SER A 769 9.21 -0.89 8.07
CA SER A 769 9.24 -1.50 6.74
C SER A 769 7.94 -2.25 6.46
N TYR A 770 7.33 -1.99 5.32
CA TYR A 770 6.13 -2.69 4.87
C TYR A 770 6.42 -4.09 4.27
N VAL A 771 7.65 -4.59 4.40
CA VAL A 771 8.07 -5.88 3.81
C VAL A 771 8.40 -6.88 4.92
N THR A 772 7.76 -8.04 4.89
CA THR A 772 7.98 -9.06 5.92
C THR A 772 9.44 -9.53 5.94
N GLY A 773 10.01 -9.66 7.14
CA GLY A 773 11.37 -10.16 7.35
C GLY A 773 12.51 -9.21 6.99
N TYR A 774 12.20 -8.02 6.45
CA TYR A 774 13.18 -7.06 5.96
C TYR A 774 13.12 -5.76 6.78
N GLY A 775 14.25 -5.40 7.41
CA GLY A 775 14.36 -4.27 8.32
C GLY A 775 14.44 -4.73 9.78
N SER A 776 14.68 -3.80 10.70
CA SER A 776 14.72 -4.11 12.14
C SER A 776 13.36 -3.91 12.83
N TYR A 777 12.47 -3.16 12.18
CA TYR A 777 11.07 -2.97 12.53
C TYR A 777 10.24 -3.02 11.25
N HIS A 778 9.50 -4.11 11.07
CA HIS A 778 8.87 -4.46 9.81
C HIS A 778 7.52 -5.17 10.04
N SER A 779 6.68 -5.23 9.00
CA SER A 779 5.42 -5.98 8.99
C SER A 779 5.66 -7.48 9.26
N ASN A 780 4.76 -8.14 9.99
CA ASN A 780 4.86 -9.57 10.32
C ASN A 780 3.58 -10.35 10.04
N ASN A 781 2.43 -9.66 10.02
CA ASN A 781 1.12 -10.28 10.08
C ASN A 781 0.25 -9.84 8.89
N PRO A 782 0.71 -10.03 7.64
CA PRO A 782 -0.11 -9.68 6.48
C PRO A 782 -1.44 -10.43 6.52
N SER A 783 -2.52 -9.79 6.06
CA SER A 783 -3.84 -10.41 5.95
C SER A 783 -3.80 -11.53 4.93
N HIS A 784 -3.78 -12.76 5.41
CA HIS A 784 -3.73 -13.96 4.58
C HIS A 784 -4.52 -15.07 5.29
N ARG A 785 -5.18 -15.96 4.55
CA ARG A 785 -5.97 -17.04 5.19
C ARG A 785 -5.12 -18.10 5.88
N PHE A 786 -3.90 -18.33 5.38
CA PHE A 786 -3.04 -19.39 5.90
C PHE A 786 -1.94 -18.88 6.84
N TRP A 787 -1.47 -17.64 6.67
CA TRP A 787 -0.37 -17.08 7.47
C TRP A 787 -0.90 -16.36 8.72
N ILE A 788 -1.76 -17.05 9.47
CA ILE A 788 -2.54 -16.49 10.58
C ILE A 788 -1.96 -16.78 11.97
N TYR A 789 -0.64 -16.91 12.08
CA TYR A 789 0.04 -17.20 13.35
C TYR A 789 -0.39 -16.27 14.51
N GLU A 790 -0.66 -14.99 14.21
CA GLU A 790 -1.17 -14.01 15.18
C GLU A 790 -2.48 -14.46 15.86
N LEU A 791 -3.38 -15.12 15.11
CA LEU A 791 -4.68 -15.59 15.61
C LEU A 791 -4.62 -17.04 16.11
N ASP A 792 -3.81 -17.89 15.49
CA ASP A 792 -3.61 -19.29 15.88
C ASP A 792 -2.16 -19.72 15.55
N SER A 793 -1.34 -19.87 16.60
CA SER A 793 0.09 -20.20 16.49
C SER A 793 0.42 -21.57 15.88
N SER A 794 -0.59 -22.41 15.67
CA SER A 794 -0.42 -23.68 14.95
C SER A 794 -0.37 -23.49 13.43
N PHE A 795 -0.82 -22.36 12.91
CA PHE A 795 -0.56 -21.91 11.55
C PHE A 795 0.85 -21.32 11.41
N PRO A 796 1.39 -21.23 10.19
CA PRO A 796 2.70 -20.62 9.96
C PRO A 796 2.67 -19.09 10.11
N MET A 797 3.80 -18.52 10.50
CA MET A 797 4.09 -17.11 10.26
C MET A 797 4.23 -16.83 8.76
N ALA A 798 3.95 -15.59 8.33
CA ALA A 798 4.17 -15.19 6.95
C ALA A 798 5.65 -15.33 6.54
N PRO A 799 5.95 -15.76 5.30
CA PRO A 799 7.31 -15.80 4.78
C PRO A 799 7.92 -14.40 4.67
N ASN A 800 9.23 -14.30 4.46
CA ASN A 800 9.89 -13.02 4.21
C ASN A 800 9.61 -12.55 2.77
N GLY A 801 9.83 -11.25 2.51
CA GLY A 801 9.76 -10.68 1.16
C GLY A 801 8.35 -10.32 0.69
N ILE A 802 7.35 -10.33 1.57
CA ILE A 802 5.97 -9.97 1.24
C ILE A 802 5.76 -8.48 1.51
N MET A 803 5.47 -7.69 0.48
CA MET A 803 5.09 -6.29 0.60
C MET A 803 3.59 -6.17 0.86
N VAL A 804 3.20 -5.54 1.97
CA VAL A 804 1.78 -5.35 2.31
C VAL A 804 1.18 -4.11 1.63
N SER A 805 -0.16 -4.03 1.57
CA SER A 805 -0.91 -2.95 0.90
C SER A 805 -0.51 -1.55 1.36
N GLY A 806 -0.20 -1.39 2.65
CA GLY A 806 0.22 -0.13 3.24
C GLY A 806 -0.94 0.74 3.72
N PRO A 807 -0.66 2.00 4.08
CA PRO A 807 -1.66 2.85 4.71
C PRO A 807 -2.90 3.06 3.83
N CYS A 808 -4.09 2.98 4.43
CA CYS A 808 -5.38 3.25 3.79
C CYS A 808 -6.25 4.12 4.71
N SER A 809 -6.49 5.36 4.31
CA SER A 809 -7.32 6.32 5.06
C SER A 809 -8.81 6.02 5.00
N GLY A 810 -9.22 5.09 4.14
CA GLY A 810 -10.58 4.58 4.07
C GLY A 810 -11.03 3.84 5.33
N LEU A 811 -10.11 3.32 6.16
CA LEU A 811 -10.42 2.59 7.41
C LEU A 811 -11.59 1.59 7.22
N MET A 812 -11.46 0.70 6.24
CA MET A 812 -12.59 -0.06 5.69
C MET A 812 -12.85 -1.36 6.45
N ASP A 813 -11.87 -1.81 7.24
CA ASP A 813 -12.00 -2.99 8.10
C ASP A 813 -12.37 -2.65 9.55
N GLU A 814 -12.94 -3.62 10.24
CA GLU A 814 -13.39 -3.48 11.63
C GLU A 814 -12.21 -3.39 12.61
N TYR A 815 -11.04 -3.92 12.24
CA TYR A 815 -9.86 -3.97 13.11
C TYR A 815 -9.24 -2.58 13.29
N VAL A 816 -9.01 -1.84 12.20
CA VAL A 816 -8.47 -0.48 12.27
C VAL A 816 -9.43 0.49 12.95
N LYS A 817 -10.75 0.32 12.74
CA LYS A 817 -11.78 1.04 13.50
C LYS A 817 -11.70 0.72 14.99
N SER A 818 -11.46 -0.55 15.33
CA SER A 818 -11.28 -1.02 16.71
C SER A 818 -10.01 -0.49 17.40
N MET A 819 -9.03 0.00 16.64
CA MET A 819 -7.87 0.73 17.19
C MET A 819 -8.18 2.18 17.56
N GLY A 820 -9.41 2.65 17.34
CA GLY A 820 -9.81 4.03 17.60
C GLY A 820 -9.43 5.01 16.48
N MET A 821 -8.96 4.52 15.34
CA MET A 821 -8.67 5.36 14.17
C MET A 821 -9.96 5.99 13.63
N LYS A 822 -9.89 7.26 13.23
CA LYS A 822 -11.02 8.00 12.67
C LYS A 822 -10.62 8.64 11.35
N ARG A 823 -11.49 8.48 10.34
CA ARG A 823 -11.31 9.06 9.00
C ARG A 823 -11.12 10.58 9.09
N GLY A 824 -10.19 11.10 8.30
CA GLY A 824 -9.84 12.52 8.28
C GLY A 824 -9.30 13.06 9.62
N LYS A 825 -8.89 12.19 10.55
CA LYS A 825 -8.26 12.56 11.83
C LYS A 825 -6.88 11.95 12.02
N VAL A 826 -6.63 10.79 11.41
CA VAL A 826 -5.32 10.16 11.39
C VAL A 826 -4.61 10.60 10.11
N PRO A 827 -3.36 11.09 10.19
CA PRO A 827 -2.54 11.38 9.00
C PRO A 827 -2.44 10.17 8.08
N ALA A 828 -2.50 10.35 6.76
CA ALA A 828 -2.68 9.25 5.83
C ALA A 828 -1.62 8.14 5.95
N GLN A 829 -0.34 8.48 6.12
CA GLN A 829 0.74 7.49 6.28
C GLN A 829 0.67 6.72 7.61
N LYS A 830 -0.16 7.16 8.57
CA LYS A 830 -0.35 6.53 9.87
C LYS A 830 -1.63 5.69 9.95
N CYS A 831 -2.42 5.63 8.87
CA CYS A 831 -3.60 4.77 8.74
C CYS A 831 -3.22 3.32 8.41
N TYR A 832 -2.49 2.65 9.31
CA TYR A 832 -1.99 1.28 9.10
C TYR A 832 -1.91 0.48 10.40
N ALA A 833 -2.15 -0.84 10.32
CA ALA A 833 -2.00 -1.79 11.41
C ALA A 833 -1.33 -3.08 10.94
N ASP A 834 -0.35 -3.59 11.70
CA ASP A 834 0.29 -4.89 11.40
C ASP A 834 -0.47 -6.04 12.06
N SER A 835 -1.64 -6.36 11.52
CA SER A 835 -2.47 -7.49 11.95
C SER A 835 -3.10 -8.21 10.76
N VAL A 836 -3.26 -9.53 10.87
CA VAL A 836 -3.89 -10.35 9.84
C VAL A 836 -5.37 -9.99 9.66
N ALA A 837 -5.99 -9.39 10.68
CA ALA A 837 -7.37 -8.92 10.61
C ALA A 837 -7.53 -7.54 9.94
N SER A 838 -6.44 -6.82 9.68
CA SER A 838 -6.46 -5.49 9.05
C SER A 838 -6.35 -5.55 7.53
N TRP A 839 -7.31 -6.19 6.87
CA TRP A 839 -7.28 -6.36 5.42
C TRP A 839 -7.34 -5.03 4.64
N SER A 840 -7.80 -3.91 5.21
CA SER A 840 -7.78 -2.65 4.46
C SER A 840 -6.40 -1.99 4.42
N THR A 841 -5.49 -2.34 5.35
CA THR A 841 -4.16 -1.70 5.47
C THR A 841 -2.98 -2.67 5.40
N ASN A 842 -3.23 -3.97 5.51
CA ASN A 842 -2.19 -4.99 5.61
C ASN A 842 -2.43 -6.21 4.72
N ASP A 843 -3.27 -6.08 3.68
CA ASP A 843 -3.47 -7.14 2.69
C ASP A 843 -2.26 -7.32 1.78
N LEU A 844 -2.36 -8.28 0.88
CA LEU A 844 -1.39 -8.56 -0.15
C LEU A 844 -2.11 -8.86 -1.47
N ALA A 845 -1.42 -8.71 -2.60
CA ALA A 845 -1.92 -9.16 -3.89
C ALA A 845 -0.76 -9.48 -4.84
N PRO A 846 -0.95 -10.41 -5.80
CA PRO A 846 0.08 -10.81 -6.76
C PRO A 846 0.66 -9.66 -7.61
N ASP A 847 -0.14 -8.65 -7.96
CA ASP A 847 0.26 -7.50 -8.76
C ASP A 847 1.13 -6.53 -7.96
N TRP A 848 0.83 -6.35 -6.67
CA TRP A 848 1.66 -5.55 -5.77
C TRP A 848 3.02 -6.19 -5.55
N GLN A 849 3.05 -7.52 -5.38
CA GLN A 849 4.32 -8.27 -5.29
C GLN A 849 5.11 -8.16 -6.60
N ALA A 850 4.43 -8.14 -7.76
CA ALA A 850 5.09 -8.10 -9.06
C ALA A 850 5.77 -6.75 -9.27
N SER A 851 5.07 -5.66 -8.91
CA SER A 851 5.60 -4.30 -8.96
C SER A 851 6.80 -4.12 -8.03
N PHE A 852 6.72 -4.66 -6.81
CA PHE A 852 7.84 -4.69 -5.87
C PHE A 852 9.04 -5.48 -6.42
N ALA A 853 8.82 -6.72 -6.87
CA ALA A 853 9.85 -7.58 -7.44
C ALA A 853 10.52 -6.93 -8.66
N TRP A 854 9.75 -6.31 -9.55
CA TRP A 854 10.24 -5.58 -10.72
C TRP A 854 11.23 -4.50 -10.32
N ASN A 855 10.88 -3.68 -9.33
CA ASN A 855 11.74 -2.59 -8.85
C ASN A 855 13.04 -3.13 -8.22
N ILE A 856 12.96 -4.17 -7.40
CA ILE A 856 14.14 -4.82 -6.80
C ILE A 856 15.05 -5.37 -7.90
N SER A 857 14.50 -6.10 -8.87
CA SER A 857 15.27 -6.67 -9.98
C SER A 857 15.96 -5.59 -10.82
N PHE A 858 15.23 -4.52 -11.14
CA PHE A 858 15.76 -3.40 -11.93
C PHE A 858 16.95 -2.73 -11.25
N VAL A 859 16.81 -2.36 -9.97
CA VAL A 859 17.88 -1.62 -9.26
C VAL A 859 19.13 -2.49 -9.06
N GLU A 860 18.95 -3.78 -8.75
CA GLU A 860 20.08 -4.71 -8.65
C GLU A 860 20.81 -4.86 -10.00
N SER A 861 20.07 -5.01 -11.10
CA SER A 861 20.65 -5.11 -12.45
C SER A 861 21.37 -3.82 -12.87
N ALA A 862 20.73 -2.66 -12.66
CA ALA A 862 21.28 -1.35 -13.00
C ALA A 862 22.61 -1.05 -12.28
N LEU A 863 22.79 -1.59 -11.06
CA LEU A 863 23.98 -1.35 -10.24
C LEU A 863 25.00 -2.50 -10.26
N ASN A 864 24.62 -3.69 -10.71
CA ASN A 864 25.53 -4.83 -10.91
C ASN A 864 26.17 -4.89 -12.30
N THR A 865 25.75 -4.06 -13.25
CA THR A 865 26.39 -3.98 -14.58
C THR A 865 27.76 -3.29 -14.47
N PRO A 866 28.88 -3.93 -14.84
CA PRO A 866 30.20 -3.28 -14.89
C PRO A 866 30.29 -2.35 -16.10
N GLY A 867 29.58 -1.23 -16.06
CA GLY A 867 29.83 -0.04 -16.87
C GLY A 867 30.40 1.06 -15.98
N PRO A 868 31.17 2.03 -16.49
CA PRO A 868 31.40 3.24 -15.73
C PRO A 868 30.03 3.88 -15.49
N LEU A 869 29.58 3.90 -14.24
CA LEU A 869 28.58 4.87 -13.82
C LEU A 869 29.05 6.23 -14.38
N PRO A 870 28.18 7.02 -15.03
CA PRO A 870 28.54 8.33 -15.51
C PRO A 870 29.26 9.07 -14.38
N PRO A 871 30.40 9.74 -14.63
CA PRO A 871 31.10 10.45 -13.58
C PRO A 871 30.12 11.41 -12.92
N ILE A 872 29.85 11.17 -11.64
CA ILE A 872 29.15 12.10 -10.76
C ILE A 872 29.86 13.43 -10.94
N THR A 873 29.14 14.44 -11.43
CA THR A 873 29.68 15.80 -11.50
C THR A 873 29.63 16.38 -10.10
N THR A 874 30.47 15.87 -9.21
CA THR A 874 30.74 16.45 -7.90
C THR A 874 31.45 17.78 -8.14
N THR A 875 30.72 18.88 -8.03
CA THR A 875 31.32 20.20 -7.89
C THR A 875 31.88 20.30 -6.47
N SER A 876 33.03 19.69 -6.23
CA SER A 876 33.76 19.79 -4.98
C SER A 876 34.73 20.97 -5.06
N THR A 877 34.38 22.07 -4.43
CA THR A 877 35.27 23.20 -4.17
C THR A 877 36.31 22.77 -3.13
N SER A 878 37.51 22.41 -3.57
CA SER A 878 38.66 22.25 -2.66
C SER A 878 39.86 23.07 -3.15
N THR A 879 40.20 24.07 -2.36
CA THR A 879 41.46 24.79 -2.37
C THR A 879 42.62 23.85 -2.00
N ASN A 880 43.64 23.73 -2.87
CA ASN A 880 45.07 23.86 -2.50
C ASN A 880 46.03 23.63 -3.69
N THR A 881 46.64 24.73 -4.11
CA THR A 881 48.06 25.00 -4.36
C THR A 881 49.02 23.90 -4.86
N THR A 882 49.60 24.19 -6.04
CA THR A 882 50.93 23.85 -6.63
C THR A 882 51.21 22.41 -7.11
N THR A 883 51.35 22.19 -8.43
CA THR A 883 52.53 22.47 -9.29
C THR A 883 52.42 21.62 -10.56
N THR A 884 52.10 22.23 -11.70
CA THR A 884 52.10 21.53 -13.00
C THR A 884 53.48 21.65 -13.65
N THR A 885 54.10 20.51 -13.96
CA THR A 885 55.29 20.47 -14.84
C THR A 885 54.79 20.32 -16.28
N THR A 886 54.98 21.34 -17.10
CA THR A 886 54.65 21.30 -18.53
C THR A 886 55.91 21.03 -19.36
N THR A 887 55.86 20.00 -20.22
CA THR A 887 56.88 19.75 -21.24
C THR A 887 56.69 20.71 -22.41
N THR A 888 57.82 21.28 -22.82
CA THR A 888 57.97 22.47 -23.66
C THR A 888 57.87 22.17 -25.15
N SER A 889 57.19 23.02 -25.91
CA SER A 889 57.55 23.31 -27.31
C SER A 889 57.53 24.82 -27.55
N THR A 890 58.65 25.27 -28.09
CA THR A 890 59.28 26.60 -28.09
C THR A 890 58.66 27.67 -29.00
N THR A 891 58.25 28.77 -28.36
CA THR A 891 58.68 30.18 -28.56
C THR A 891 58.59 30.86 -29.94
N SER A 892 57.92 32.01 -29.96
CA SER A 892 58.56 33.32 -30.21
C SER A 892 57.75 34.46 -29.57
N ALA A 893 58.47 35.40 -28.97
CA ALA A 893 57.97 36.42 -28.06
C ALA A 893 57.44 37.68 -28.77
N VAL A 894 56.41 38.30 -28.18
CA VAL A 894 56.03 39.72 -28.31
C VAL A 894 55.71 40.25 -26.89
N PRO A 895 56.03 41.51 -26.51
CA PRO A 895 55.96 42.00 -25.13
C PRO A 895 54.52 42.24 -24.63
N PRO A 896 54.31 42.44 -23.32
CA PRO A 896 52.99 42.43 -22.69
C PRO A 896 52.18 43.68 -23.05
N VAL A 897 50.91 43.47 -23.42
CA VAL A 897 49.87 44.50 -23.33
C VAL A 897 49.15 44.28 -22.02
N THR A 898 49.24 45.27 -21.13
CA THR A 898 48.38 45.43 -19.98
C THR A 898 46.98 45.78 -20.47
N THR A 899 45.95 45.02 -20.08
CA THR A 899 44.56 45.49 -20.20
C THR A 899 43.92 45.42 -18.82
N SER A 900 43.54 46.59 -18.32
CA SER A 900 42.76 46.72 -17.08
C SER A 900 41.33 46.25 -17.37
N THR A 901 40.75 45.46 -16.48
CA THR A 901 39.30 45.19 -16.48
C THR A 901 38.57 46.47 -16.08
N GLN A 902 37.95 47.14 -17.05
CA GLN A 902 36.98 48.20 -16.78
C GLN A 902 35.69 47.57 -16.26
N GLU A 903 35.14 48.13 -15.18
CA GLU A 903 33.80 47.83 -14.67
C GLU A 903 32.78 48.37 -15.70
N ILE A 904 31.93 47.50 -16.26
CA ILE A 904 30.90 47.91 -17.22
C ILE A 904 29.81 48.63 -16.42
N VAL A 905 29.65 49.93 -16.66
CA VAL A 905 28.65 50.76 -15.99
C VAL A 905 27.28 50.57 -16.69
N PRO A 906 26.16 50.48 -15.95
CA PRO A 906 24.83 50.42 -16.56
C PRO A 906 24.60 51.65 -17.45
N THR A 907 24.25 51.42 -18.71
CA THR A 907 23.88 52.48 -19.66
C THR A 907 22.43 52.90 -19.47
N LYS A 908 21.57 51.96 -19.09
CA LYS A 908 20.16 52.20 -18.78
C LYS A 908 19.64 51.11 -17.83
N LYS A 909 19.45 51.45 -16.56
CA LYS A 909 18.99 50.49 -15.54
C LYS A 909 17.60 49.94 -15.89
N GLY A 910 17.45 48.62 -15.84
CA GLY A 910 16.24 47.87 -16.20
C GLY A 910 16.17 47.40 -17.65
N ASP A 911 16.99 47.94 -18.56
CA ASP A 911 17.01 47.56 -19.98
C ASP A 911 17.98 46.39 -20.18
N THR A 912 17.46 45.20 -19.90
CA THR A 912 18.20 43.92 -19.83
C THR A 912 18.52 43.42 -21.24
N ASN A 913 17.61 43.61 -22.20
CA ASN A 913 17.81 43.16 -23.58
C ASN A 913 18.58 44.18 -24.46
N CYS A 914 18.86 45.38 -23.92
CA CYS A 914 19.60 46.48 -24.57
C CYS A 914 18.91 47.05 -25.81
N ASP A 915 17.58 47.17 -25.78
CA ASP A 915 16.77 47.72 -26.89
C ASP A 915 16.36 49.19 -26.72
N ASP A 916 16.92 49.88 -25.71
CA ASP A 916 16.60 51.26 -25.31
C ASP A 916 15.17 51.43 -24.76
N THR A 917 14.47 50.35 -24.39
CA THR A 917 13.17 50.37 -23.70
C THR A 917 13.29 49.61 -22.38
N VAL A 918 12.46 49.97 -21.38
CA VAL A 918 12.33 49.16 -20.16
C VAL A 918 10.90 48.65 -20.15
N GLU A 919 10.73 47.35 -20.30
CA GLU A 919 9.43 46.68 -20.42
C GLU A 919 9.47 45.26 -19.86
N LEU A 920 8.35 44.54 -19.94
CA LEU A 920 8.21 43.22 -19.34
C LEU A 920 9.21 42.20 -19.93
N ALA A 921 9.60 42.38 -21.20
CA ALA A 921 10.59 41.54 -21.87
C ALA A 921 11.95 41.53 -21.13
N ASP A 922 12.33 42.64 -20.48
CA ASP A 922 13.55 42.73 -19.71
C ASP A 922 13.52 41.82 -18.47
N ALA A 923 12.44 41.90 -17.69
CA ALA A 923 12.25 41.03 -16.53
C ALA A 923 12.18 39.55 -16.94
N ILE A 924 11.55 39.25 -18.09
CA ILE A 924 11.47 37.89 -18.65
C ILE A 924 12.87 37.39 -19.03
N LEU A 925 13.70 38.21 -19.67
CA LEU A 925 15.06 37.81 -20.05
C LEU A 925 15.94 37.53 -18.82
N ILE A 926 15.78 38.29 -17.72
CA ILE A 926 16.42 37.98 -16.43
C ILE A 926 15.99 36.58 -15.96
N MET A 927 14.68 36.33 -15.88
CA MET A 927 14.15 35.03 -15.42
C MET A 927 14.60 33.87 -16.32
N GLN A 928 14.61 34.05 -17.64
CA GLN A 928 15.10 33.07 -18.61
C GLN A 928 16.60 32.82 -18.49
N SER A 929 17.40 33.88 -18.26
CA SER A 929 18.85 33.77 -18.09
C SER A 929 19.23 33.05 -16.79
N LEU A 930 18.43 33.18 -15.74
CA LEU A 930 18.63 32.48 -14.46
C LEU A 930 18.13 31.02 -14.53
N ALA A 931 17.02 30.78 -15.21
CA ALA A 931 16.44 29.44 -15.37
C ALA A 931 17.19 28.57 -16.40
N ASN A 932 17.77 29.17 -17.43
CA ASN A 932 18.53 28.47 -18.47
C ASN A 932 19.73 29.31 -18.99
N PRO A 933 20.80 29.45 -18.17
CA PRO A 933 21.94 30.32 -18.49
C PRO A 933 22.73 29.88 -19.72
N ASN A 934 22.73 28.58 -20.05
CA ASN A 934 23.40 28.07 -21.26
C ASN A 934 22.72 28.54 -22.55
N LYS A 935 21.42 28.87 -22.50
CA LYS A 935 20.66 29.38 -23.64
C LYS A 935 20.53 30.91 -23.61
N TYR A 936 20.14 31.47 -22.47
CA TYR A 936 19.79 32.89 -22.35
C TYR A 936 20.73 33.72 -21.47
N GLY A 937 21.72 33.11 -20.81
CA GLY A 937 22.74 33.81 -20.03
C GLY A 937 23.84 34.44 -20.90
N VAL A 938 24.81 35.10 -20.27
CA VAL A 938 25.90 35.73 -21.02
C VAL A 938 26.75 34.69 -21.76
N GLY A 939 26.77 34.79 -23.09
CA GLY A 939 27.41 33.81 -23.96
C GLY A 939 26.55 32.58 -24.27
N GLY A 940 25.26 32.63 -23.95
CA GLY A 940 24.29 31.57 -24.24
C GLY A 940 24.03 31.37 -25.73
N SER A 941 23.47 30.21 -26.08
CA SER A 941 23.25 29.81 -27.47
C SER A 941 22.15 30.56 -28.21
N ASP A 942 21.27 31.29 -27.51
CA ASP A 942 20.17 32.06 -28.10
C ASP A 942 20.67 33.40 -28.69
N ALA A 943 20.10 33.82 -29.82
CA ALA A 943 20.49 35.06 -30.49
C ALA A 943 20.18 36.32 -29.67
N HIS A 944 19.24 36.22 -28.71
CA HIS A 944 18.85 37.28 -27.80
C HIS A 944 19.28 36.99 -26.35
N ALA A 945 20.28 36.11 -26.17
CA ALA A 945 20.86 35.85 -24.87
C ALA A 945 21.41 37.14 -24.23
N LEU A 946 21.40 37.17 -22.90
CA LEU A 946 21.85 38.30 -22.09
C LEU A 946 23.26 38.74 -22.51
N THR A 947 23.48 40.03 -22.71
CA THR A 947 24.83 40.56 -22.99
C THR A 947 25.54 40.98 -21.70
N GLU A 948 26.85 41.18 -21.75
CA GLU A 948 27.60 41.76 -20.62
C GLU A 948 27.05 43.14 -20.21
N GLN A 949 26.58 43.94 -21.17
CA GLN A 949 25.93 45.23 -20.91
C GLN A 949 24.50 45.03 -20.34
N GLY A 950 23.75 44.08 -20.89
CA GLY A 950 22.41 43.72 -20.40
C GLY A 950 22.45 43.24 -18.96
N ARG A 951 23.46 42.44 -18.59
CA ARG A 951 23.69 42.01 -17.21
C ARG A 951 23.97 43.19 -16.27
N ALA A 952 24.72 44.20 -16.72
CA ALA A 952 24.99 45.40 -15.93
C ALA A 952 23.76 46.31 -15.80
N ASN A 953 22.93 46.39 -16.84
CA ASN A 953 21.66 47.12 -16.82
C ASN A 953 20.60 46.45 -15.94
N ALA A 954 20.63 45.12 -15.88
CA ALA A 954 19.65 44.30 -15.19
C ALA A 954 19.83 44.24 -13.67
N ASP A 955 21.03 44.51 -13.14
CA ASP A 955 21.33 44.55 -11.70
C ASP A 955 20.77 45.84 -11.05
N VAL A 956 19.48 45.81 -10.69
CA VAL A 956 18.69 46.96 -10.20
C VAL A 956 18.11 46.75 -8.80
N ASP A 957 18.10 45.53 -8.28
CA ASP A 957 17.85 45.25 -6.87
C ASP A 957 19.11 45.55 -6.05
N LYS A 958 19.00 46.48 -5.10
CA LYS A 958 20.13 46.88 -4.24
C LYS A 958 20.32 45.98 -3.02
N SER A 959 19.40 45.05 -2.78
CA SER A 959 19.46 44.15 -1.64
C SER A 959 20.57 43.09 -1.79
N VAL A 960 20.87 42.71 -3.04
CA VAL A 960 21.89 41.73 -3.42
C VAL A 960 22.69 42.31 -4.60
N LYS A 961 24.02 42.16 -4.60
CA LYS A 961 24.85 42.60 -5.72
C LYS A 961 24.90 41.51 -6.79
N GLY A 962 24.52 41.84 -8.02
CA GLY A 962 24.53 40.94 -9.16
C GLY A 962 23.15 40.37 -9.49
N LEU A 963 23.03 39.77 -10.68
CA LEU A 963 21.74 39.39 -11.25
C LEU A 963 21.01 38.29 -10.47
N THR A 964 19.78 38.56 -10.03
CA THR A 964 18.88 37.69 -9.27
C THR A 964 17.44 37.80 -9.79
N SER A 965 16.53 36.97 -9.27
CA SER A 965 15.08 37.13 -9.54
C SER A 965 14.50 38.41 -8.90
N GLY A 966 15.16 38.97 -7.87
CA GLY A 966 14.80 40.24 -7.25
C GLY A 966 14.89 41.41 -8.23
N ASP A 967 15.83 41.35 -9.17
CA ASP A 967 15.97 42.34 -10.24
C ASP A 967 14.80 42.33 -11.22
N ALA A 968 14.34 41.14 -11.61
CA ALA A 968 13.16 40.98 -12.45
C ALA A 968 11.91 41.53 -11.77
N LEU A 969 11.74 41.24 -10.48
CA LEU A 969 10.65 41.80 -9.67
C LEU A 969 10.75 43.32 -9.59
N ARG A 970 11.94 43.87 -9.39
CA ARG A 970 12.16 45.31 -9.28
C ARG A 970 11.80 46.07 -10.56
N ILE A 971 12.09 45.48 -11.73
CA ILE A 971 11.64 46.02 -13.04
C ILE A 971 10.11 45.97 -13.13
N GLN A 972 9.47 44.87 -12.73
CA GLN A 972 8.00 44.76 -12.74
C GLN A 972 7.33 45.79 -11.82
N GLU A 973 7.87 46.03 -10.63
CA GLU A 973 7.40 47.07 -9.70
C GLU A 973 7.49 48.48 -10.31
N TYR A 974 8.57 48.77 -11.04
CA TYR A 974 8.75 50.04 -11.75
C TYR A 974 7.72 50.22 -12.86
N LEU A 975 7.46 49.17 -13.66
CA LEU A 975 6.44 49.19 -14.71
C LEU A 975 5.01 49.36 -14.17
N LEU A 976 4.76 48.88 -12.94
CA LEU A 976 3.49 49.02 -12.24
C LEU A 976 3.37 50.35 -11.44
N HIS A 977 4.37 51.22 -11.51
CA HIS A 977 4.46 52.46 -10.71
C HIS A 977 4.43 52.23 -9.18
N LEU A 978 4.81 51.04 -8.72
CA LEU A 978 5.04 50.72 -7.31
C LEU A 978 6.44 51.16 -6.88
N ALA A 979 7.32 51.41 -7.84
CA ALA A 979 8.65 51.99 -7.67
C ALA A 979 8.82 53.27 -8.49
N ASP A 980 9.26 54.35 -7.84
CA ASP A 980 9.44 55.65 -8.52
C ASP A 980 10.69 55.68 -9.43
N SER A 981 11.65 54.77 -9.23
CA SER A 981 12.87 54.66 -10.04
C SER A 981 13.55 53.29 -9.91
N LEU A 982 14.34 52.94 -10.92
CA LEU A 982 15.27 51.80 -10.91
C LEU A 982 16.69 52.21 -10.44
N ASP A 983 16.83 53.42 -9.90
CA ASP A 983 18.13 53.99 -9.53
C ASP A 983 18.68 53.51 -8.20
#